data_AF-A0A3M7NGQ8-F1
#
_entry.id   AF-A0A3M7NGQ8-F1
#
_cell.length_a   1.000
_cell.length_b   1.000
_cell.length_c   1.000
_cell.angle_alpha   90.00
_cell.angle_beta   90.00
_cell.angle_gamma   90.00
#
_symmetry.space_group_name_H-M   'P 1'
#
loop_
_entity.id
_entity.type
_entity.pdbx_description
1 polymer ?
#
loop_
_entity_poly.entity_id
_entity_poly.type
_entity_poly.pdbx_seq_one_letter_code
_entity_poly.pdbx_strand_id
1 'polypeptide(L)'
;MFRTTASRALPRSLRSQAAGKIGGNAPSKLLRAHLQTYASQRASSGLLAVAVREPLKRSMVQYRSITSYQSPSFVKGRNVEEEAKIGRIKIEATPDTVSLASTTSGAGAEFAARQQADDHTDVSAGMKAEFQTIVDLFSLKAVPKEALVVGMAGVLPYLATSLSTVYLSWDIQYAAHHGHGLILSAETAERLLHLIEPIELGYGASIISFLGAIHWGLEWAGYGGNQGYSRYAIGIVATAVAWPTILLPAEIGLIAQFLAFTFLYFADARASVRGWAPPWYATYRFVLTFVVGASIVASLVGRGQIADLITRPPGTKTSPGIHPFTRYQFRASLVLEAHAEPKKTFIGSVDNGTTSSRFLIFDASGELVTQHQIEFKQIYPHSGWHEHDPAELVSSVSECIDKATEEFQKLGHSISDIKAIGITNQRETTIVWDKTTGEPLHNAIVWTDTRSASLVREFKQKKGVDELAAICGEQLTTYPSVAKLLWLLRNVDAVKTAYEAGNLAFGTVDTWLVYKLNGGKEANVFVSDPSNAGRTMFMNIRDFTYDKKLLDFFELDPSKISLPKIVPSAHATAYGKLASTALKGVRITGCLGDQSAALVGQGGFSKGRAKNTYGTGAFLLLNVGTKPVISSHGLMSTVAFDFSPLGVPPAYALEGSIAVAGSSVKFLMNNLGFFRDSHKISELAQTVPDNGGTVFVTAFSGLFAPYWIDSAKGTLFGLTAHTQRGHIARATIEATCFQTRAILDAMQADSGVTLTDLAVDGGMSNSDLSMQTQADIIQISVDRPRMRETTALGAAIAAGFAVGVWKELDELKNINQQGRTFFKPQIEKGRSEAMYRKWQKAVKMSEGWTDGDDEVLHQEQA
;
A
#
# COMPACT_ATOMS: atom_id res chain seq x y z
N MET A 1 -11.03 -47.89 -4.26
CA MET A 1 -12.36 -48.06 -3.61
C MET A 1 -13.07 -46.71 -3.61
N PHE A 2 -14.41 -46.72 -3.74
CA PHE A 2 -15.36 -45.60 -3.66
C PHE A 2 -14.97 -44.21 -4.21
N ARG A 3 -15.34 -44.00 -5.49
CA ARG A 3 -15.79 -42.72 -6.08
C ARG A 3 -17.09 -42.28 -5.35
N THR A 4 -17.61 -41.04 -5.41
CA THR A 4 -18.00 -40.25 -6.60
C THR A 4 -18.27 -38.77 -6.31
N THR A 5 -17.72 -37.90 -7.17
CA THR A 5 -18.40 -36.82 -7.92
C THR A 5 -19.90 -36.57 -7.69
N ALA A 6 -20.33 -35.30 -7.59
CA ALA A 6 -21.15 -34.62 -8.61
C ALA A 6 -21.72 -33.25 -8.16
N SER A 7 -21.74 -32.33 -9.11
CA SER A 7 -22.23 -30.95 -9.06
C SER A 7 -23.74 -30.80 -9.39
N ARG A 8 -24.21 -29.55 -9.33
CA ARG A 8 -25.44 -28.94 -9.94
C ARG A 8 -26.69 -28.74 -9.07
N ALA A 9 -26.85 -27.47 -8.66
CA ALA A 9 -27.92 -26.55 -9.06
C ALA A 9 -29.35 -27.08 -9.36
N LEU A 10 -30.31 -26.55 -8.59
CA LEU A 10 -31.67 -26.09 -8.94
C LEU A 10 -32.63 -27.02 -9.70
N PRO A 11 -33.91 -27.02 -9.28
CA PRO A 11 -34.85 -26.22 -10.08
C PRO A 11 -35.78 -25.30 -9.28
N ARG A 12 -36.16 -24.20 -9.92
CA ARG A 12 -37.39 -23.44 -9.62
C ARG A 12 -38.62 -24.32 -9.94
N SER A 13 -39.75 -24.14 -9.26
CA SER A 13 -40.83 -23.31 -9.82
C SER A 13 -42.20 -23.37 -9.12
N LEU A 14 -42.81 -22.17 -9.06
CA LEU A 14 -44.23 -21.85 -9.33
C LEU A 14 -45.38 -22.30 -8.39
N ARG A 15 -46.20 -21.27 -8.08
CA ARG A 15 -47.66 -21.26 -7.81
C ARG A 15 -48.13 -21.86 -6.47
N SER A 16 -49.23 -21.38 -5.87
CA SER A 16 -49.99 -20.11 -6.01
C SER A 16 -51.12 -20.08 -4.97
N GLN A 17 -51.56 -18.88 -4.54
CA GLN A 17 -52.87 -18.64 -3.87
C GLN A 17 -53.04 -19.33 -2.49
N ALA A 18 -53.90 -18.88 -1.56
CA ALA A 18 -54.60 -17.60 -1.39
C ALA A 18 -54.86 -17.31 0.11
N ALA A 19 -55.16 -16.03 0.35
CA ALA A 19 -55.94 -15.37 1.42
C ALA A 19 -56.76 -16.18 2.46
N GLY A 20 -56.96 -15.56 3.63
CA GLY A 20 -58.03 -15.88 4.61
C GLY A 20 -57.48 -16.32 5.99
N LYS A 21 -57.19 -15.43 6.95
CA LYS A 21 -58.10 -14.75 7.92
C LYS A 21 -58.94 -15.65 8.85
N ILE A 22 -58.56 -15.60 10.13
CA ILE A 22 -59.39 -15.54 11.37
C ILE A 22 -60.01 -16.84 11.90
N GLY A 23 -59.88 -17.03 13.23
CA GLY A 23 -60.56 -18.03 14.04
C GLY A 23 -59.72 -19.31 14.26
N GLY A 24 -59.41 -19.78 15.46
CA GLY A 24 -59.84 -19.35 16.80
C GLY A 24 -60.47 -20.51 17.58
N ASN A 25 -59.65 -21.32 18.25
CA ASN A 25 -60.00 -22.06 19.47
C ASN A 25 -58.75 -22.69 20.11
N ALA A 26 -58.48 -22.30 21.35
CA ALA A 26 -57.60 -22.99 22.30
C ALA A 26 -58.49 -23.98 23.13
N PRO A 27 -58.02 -24.77 24.14
CA PRO A 27 -56.91 -24.47 25.05
C PRO A 27 -56.03 -25.65 25.53
N SER A 28 -54.87 -25.33 26.15
CA SER A 28 -54.61 -25.76 27.54
C SER A 28 -53.39 -25.08 28.18
N LYS A 29 -53.60 -24.49 29.37
CA LYS A 29 -52.64 -24.24 30.48
C LYS A 29 -51.42 -23.32 30.19
N LEU A 30 -50.94 -22.48 31.12
CA LEU A 30 -51.44 -21.99 32.42
C LEU A 30 -50.65 -20.70 32.73
N LEU A 31 -51.32 -19.60 33.09
CA LEU A 31 -50.66 -18.35 33.47
C LEU A 31 -51.50 -17.64 34.55
N ARG A 32 -50.86 -17.19 35.63
CA ARG A 32 -51.51 -16.38 36.68
C ARG A 32 -50.66 -15.15 36.96
N ALA A 33 -51.29 -14.00 36.92
CA ALA A 33 -50.69 -12.69 37.16
C ALA A 33 -50.85 -12.26 38.62
N HIS A 34 -50.22 -11.15 38.99
CA HIS A 34 -50.93 -10.09 39.70
C HIS A 34 -50.55 -8.71 39.15
N LEU A 35 -51.51 -7.79 39.20
CA LEU A 35 -51.53 -6.46 38.58
C LEU A 35 -51.97 -5.42 39.62
N GLN A 36 -52.03 -4.14 39.20
CA GLN A 36 -52.64 -2.95 39.85
C GLN A 36 -51.71 -2.13 40.77
N THR A 37 -51.73 -0.78 40.87
CA THR A 37 -52.32 0.35 40.10
C THR A 37 -51.58 1.66 40.55
N TYR A 38 -51.83 2.93 40.13
CA TYR A 38 -52.91 3.55 39.33
C TYR A 38 -52.39 4.65 38.35
N ALA A 39 -52.89 5.90 38.41
CA ALA A 39 -52.70 6.98 37.44
C ALA A 39 -52.30 8.35 38.06
N SER A 40 -51.65 9.17 37.23
CA SER A 40 -51.73 10.66 37.10
C SER A 40 -51.62 11.60 38.31
N GLN A 41 -50.70 12.57 38.22
CA GLN A 41 -51.01 14.00 38.42
C GLN A 41 -50.01 14.93 37.70
N ARG A 42 -50.38 16.21 37.55
CA ARG A 42 -49.71 17.26 36.74
C ARG A 42 -48.97 18.26 37.66
N ALA A 43 -48.00 18.96 37.07
CA ALA A 43 -47.57 20.36 37.35
C ALA A 43 -46.33 20.68 38.22
N SER A 44 -45.66 21.76 37.77
CA SER A 44 -44.83 22.77 38.48
C SER A 44 -43.53 22.38 39.20
N SER A 45 -42.42 22.80 38.57
CA SER A 45 -41.31 23.62 39.13
C SER A 45 -41.05 23.66 40.64
N GLY A 46 -39.82 23.32 41.05
CA GLY A 46 -39.26 23.62 42.38
C GLY A 46 -37.71 23.59 42.37
N LEU A 47 -37.08 24.49 43.13
CA LEU A 47 -35.62 24.69 43.18
C LEU A 47 -34.86 23.63 44.00
N LEU A 48 -33.52 23.70 43.90
CA LEU A 48 -32.48 23.06 44.71
C LEU A 48 -32.89 22.61 46.12
N ALA A 49 -32.45 21.40 46.49
CA ALA A 49 -32.11 21.03 47.86
C ALA A 49 -30.83 20.19 47.89
N VAL A 50 -29.78 20.68 48.56
CA VAL A 50 -28.53 19.96 48.78
C VAL A 50 -28.67 19.06 49.99
N ALA A 51 -28.44 17.75 49.84
CA ALA A 51 -28.35 16.80 50.95
C ALA A 51 -26.88 16.43 51.20
N VAL A 52 -26.29 17.04 52.23
CA VAL A 52 -24.95 16.66 52.71
C VAL A 52 -25.02 15.28 53.36
N ARG A 53 -24.13 14.37 52.98
CA ARG A 53 -23.94 13.07 53.64
C ARG A 53 -22.47 12.92 54.02
N GLU A 54 -22.21 12.58 55.28
CA GLU A 54 -20.87 12.63 55.87
C GLU A 54 -19.86 11.69 55.19
N PRO A 55 -18.58 12.10 55.06
CA PRO A 55 -17.55 11.23 54.50
C PRO A 55 -17.08 10.19 55.53
N LEU A 56 -17.23 8.91 55.18
CA LEU A 56 -16.63 7.79 55.90
C LEU A 56 -15.10 7.91 55.92
N LYS A 57 -14.53 8.17 57.10
CA LYS A 57 -13.08 8.10 57.32
C LYS A 57 -12.57 6.67 57.07
N ARG A 58 -11.69 6.49 56.08
CA ARG A 58 -10.75 5.36 56.00
C ARG A 58 -9.36 5.88 55.67
N SER A 59 -8.37 5.42 56.44
CA SER A 59 -6.97 5.76 56.28
C SER A 59 -6.39 5.13 55.01
N MET A 60 -5.63 5.91 54.24
CA MET A 60 -4.78 5.38 53.18
C MET A 60 -3.42 4.99 53.77
N VAL A 61 -3.00 3.74 53.52
CA VAL A 61 -1.61 3.30 53.68
C VAL A 61 -0.98 3.29 52.30
N GLN A 62 0.11 4.03 52.12
CA GLN A 62 0.84 4.09 50.85
C GLN A 62 1.94 3.02 50.84
N TYR A 63 1.88 2.08 49.90
CA TYR A 63 2.97 1.12 49.64
C TYR A 63 3.80 1.59 48.44
N ARG A 64 5.13 1.65 48.62
CA ARG A 64 6.08 2.01 47.56
C ARG A 64 6.79 0.76 47.06
N SER A 65 6.58 0.39 45.81
CA SER A 65 7.35 -0.70 45.18
C SER A 65 8.77 -0.23 44.89
N ILE A 66 9.75 -0.98 45.36
CA ILE A 66 11.17 -0.88 44.98
C ILE A 66 11.56 -2.27 44.47
N THR A 67 11.79 -2.41 43.17
CA THR A 67 12.59 -3.52 42.63
C THR A 67 13.20 -3.13 41.29
N SER A 68 14.51 -2.89 41.30
CA SER A 68 15.36 -3.05 40.12
C SER A 68 15.48 -4.54 39.78
N TYR A 69 15.41 -4.91 38.50
CA TYR A 69 15.68 -6.29 38.07
C TYR A 69 16.81 -6.32 37.03
N GLN A 70 17.94 -6.90 37.44
CA GLN A 70 18.97 -7.43 36.55
C GLN A 70 18.58 -8.87 36.18
N SER A 71 18.77 -9.30 34.94
CA SER A 71 18.47 -10.68 34.52
C SER A 71 19.56 -11.68 34.94
N PRO A 72 19.20 -12.82 35.54
CA PRO A 72 20.03 -14.02 35.55
C PRO A 72 19.71 -14.95 34.37
N SER A 73 20.66 -15.83 34.06
CA SER A 73 20.67 -16.75 32.92
C SER A 73 19.67 -17.92 32.99
N PHE A 74 19.27 -18.42 31.82
CA PHE A 74 18.48 -19.64 31.62
C PHE A 74 19.10 -20.88 32.30
N VAL A 75 18.31 -21.60 33.09
CA VAL A 75 18.57 -23.00 33.49
C VAL A 75 17.32 -23.83 33.17
N LYS A 76 17.52 -25.06 32.70
CA LYS A 76 16.50 -25.92 32.10
C LYS A 76 15.91 -26.89 33.12
N GLY A 77 14.65 -26.69 33.50
CA GLY A 77 13.88 -27.58 34.38
C GLY A 77 12.81 -26.81 35.15
N ARG A 78 11.53 -27.00 34.81
CA ARG A 78 10.42 -26.29 35.46
C ARG A 78 9.87 -27.12 36.62
N ASN A 79 9.80 -26.54 37.83
CA ASN A 79 8.97 -27.07 38.91
C ASN A 79 7.92 -26.03 39.30
N VAL A 80 6.66 -26.29 38.93
CA VAL A 80 5.54 -25.33 38.98
C VAL A 80 5.14 -24.99 40.43
N GLU A 81 5.51 -25.83 41.40
CA GLU A 81 5.16 -25.63 42.81
C GLU A 81 6.02 -24.59 43.55
N GLU A 82 7.23 -24.27 43.07
CA GLU A 82 8.06 -23.22 43.68
C GLU A 82 7.60 -21.82 43.29
N GLU A 83 7.25 -21.59 42.01
CA GLU A 83 6.64 -20.31 41.58
C GLU A 83 5.32 -20.05 42.32
N ALA A 84 4.52 -21.10 42.56
CA ALA A 84 3.28 -21.01 43.33
C ALA A 84 3.49 -20.66 44.82
N LYS A 85 4.68 -20.95 45.40
CA LYS A 85 5.05 -20.51 46.75
C LYS A 85 5.53 -19.05 46.78
N ILE A 86 6.32 -18.62 45.81
CA ILE A 86 6.78 -17.23 45.70
C ILE A 86 5.59 -16.28 45.53
N GLY A 87 4.56 -16.68 44.76
CA GLY A 87 3.30 -15.93 44.62
C GLY A 87 2.39 -15.85 45.85
N ARG A 88 2.79 -16.40 47.02
CA ARG A 88 1.94 -16.46 48.24
C ARG A 88 2.56 -15.83 49.50
N ILE A 89 3.67 -15.10 49.38
CA ILE A 89 4.23 -14.38 50.55
C ILE A 89 3.34 -13.17 50.87
N LYS A 90 2.65 -13.22 52.02
CA LYS A 90 1.88 -12.12 52.60
C LYS A 90 2.82 -10.97 52.98
N ILE A 91 2.46 -9.74 52.62
CA ILE A 91 3.09 -8.53 53.14
C ILE A 91 2.50 -8.25 54.52
N GLU A 92 3.32 -8.32 55.57
CA GLU A 92 2.97 -7.81 56.90
C GLU A 92 3.27 -6.30 56.98
N ALA A 93 2.50 -5.58 57.81
CA ALA A 93 2.66 -4.14 58.00
C ALA A 93 3.64 -3.86 59.14
N THR A 94 4.67 -3.04 58.88
CA THR A 94 5.55 -2.47 59.90
C THR A 94 4.91 -1.22 60.52
N PRO A 95 4.60 -1.20 61.83
CA PRO A 95 4.13 -0.02 62.52
C PRO A 95 5.32 0.74 63.12
N ASP A 96 5.77 1.82 62.47
CA ASP A 96 6.44 2.95 63.13
C ASP A 96 6.77 4.06 62.12
N THR A 97 5.85 5.02 61.96
CA THR A 97 6.09 6.44 61.59
C THR A 97 4.75 7.16 61.55
N VAL A 98 4.27 7.60 62.72
CA VAL A 98 3.14 8.54 62.83
C VAL A 98 3.72 9.91 63.16
N SER A 99 3.38 10.92 62.35
CA SER A 99 3.54 12.32 62.73
C SER A 99 2.17 13.00 62.76
N LEU A 100 1.88 13.66 63.89
CA LEU A 100 0.58 14.28 64.15
C LEU A 100 0.51 15.69 63.56
N ALA A 101 -0.43 15.91 62.64
CA ALA A 101 -1.03 17.21 62.37
C ALA A 101 -2.48 17.00 61.94
N SER A 102 -3.41 17.05 62.90
CA SER A 102 -4.84 17.11 62.61
C SER A 102 -5.30 18.56 62.53
N THR A 103 -6.19 18.86 61.59
CA THR A 103 -6.98 20.09 61.65
C THR A 103 -8.42 19.79 61.28
N THR A 104 -9.26 19.65 62.31
CA THR A 104 -10.72 19.73 62.18
C THR A 104 -11.22 20.74 63.21
N SER A 105 -11.60 21.93 62.75
CA SER A 105 -12.53 22.80 63.44
C SER A 105 -13.59 23.22 62.43
N GLY A 106 -14.85 22.95 62.77
CA GLY A 106 -15.99 23.18 61.88
C GLY A 106 -16.51 24.61 61.95
N ALA A 107 -17.49 24.89 61.10
CA ALA A 107 -18.28 26.12 61.13
C ALA A 107 -18.88 26.37 62.53
N GLY A 108 -18.62 27.55 63.07
CA GLY A 108 -19.11 27.97 64.39
C GLY A 108 -18.84 29.44 64.74
N ALA A 109 -17.93 30.12 64.04
CA ALA A 109 -17.52 31.51 64.33
C ALA A 109 -18.08 32.57 63.35
N GLU A 110 -18.73 32.19 62.26
CA GLU A 110 -19.02 33.11 61.14
C GLU A 110 -20.44 33.70 61.13
N PHE A 111 -21.20 33.55 62.23
CA PHE A 111 -22.53 34.17 62.39
C PHE A 111 -22.55 35.37 63.36
N ALA A 112 -21.40 35.73 63.94
CA ALA A 112 -21.29 36.81 64.94
C ALA A 112 -20.53 38.06 64.46
N ALA A 113 -19.94 38.05 63.25
CA ALA A 113 -19.09 39.13 62.72
C ALA A 113 -19.76 39.94 61.59
N ARG A 114 -21.08 40.14 61.65
CA ARG A 114 -21.86 40.94 60.67
C ARG A 114 -22.50 42.21 61.26
N GLN A 115 -21.90 42.76 62.30
CA GLN A 115 -22.21 44.11 62.82
C GLN A 115 -20.95 44.93 63.03
N GLN A 116 -20.30 45.28 61.92
CA GLN A 116 -19.54 46.53 61.72
C GLN A 116 -19.02 46.50 60.27
N ALA A 117 -19.89 46.92 59.35
CA ALA A 117 -19.44 47.40 58.05
C ALA A 117 -19.27 48.90 58.20
N ASP A 118 -18.04 49.39 58.10
CA ASP A 118 -17.77 50.75 57.65
C ASP A 118 -16.50 50.76 56.78
N ASP A 119 -16.66 51.45 55.66
CA ASP A 119 -15.73 51.88 54.61
C ASP A 119 -14.87 50.90 53.77
N HIS A 120 -14.96 51.16 52.46
CA HIS A 120 -14.03 50.82 51.36
C HIS A 120 -13.54 49.38 51.19
N THR A 121 -14.35 48.55 50.51
CA THR A 121 -13.89 47.32 49.84
C THR A 121 -13.45 47.58 48.40
N ASP A 122 -12.19 47.25 48.09
CA ASP A 122 -11.63 47.28 46.73
C ASP A 122 -12.16 46.10 45.88
N VAL A 123 -13.10 46.40 44.99
CA VAL A 123 -13.73 45.44 44.08
C VAL A 123 -12.71 44.77 43.14
N SER A 124 -11.58 45.43 42.85
CA SER A 124 -10.54 44.89 41.95
C SER A 124 -9.73 43.75 42.59
N ALA A 125 -9.56 43.78 43.92
CA ALA A 125 -8.88 42.73 44.67
C ALA A 125 -9.72 41.44 44.71
N GLY A 126 -11.04 41.56 44.90
CA GLY A 126 -11.99 40.45 44.80
C GLY A 126 -11.98 39.80 43.42
N MET A 127 -12.14 40.59 42.36
CA MET A 127 -12.07 40.08 40.98
C MET A 127 -10.72 39.44 40.63
N LYS A 128 -9.58 39.95 41.14
CA LYS A 128 -8.27 39.31 40.93
C LYS A 128 -8.15 37.99 41.68
N ALA A 129 -8.65 37.89 42.91
CA ALA A 129 -8.65 36.64 43.66
C ALA A 129 -9.54 35.58 43.00
N GLU A 130 -10.74 35.96 42.54
CA GLU A 130 -11.62 35.07 41.77
C GLU A 130 -11.00 34.68 40.42
N PHE A 131 -10.42 35.62 39.67
CA PHE A 131 -9.74 35.34 38.41
C PHE A 131 -8.54 34.40 38.60
N GLN A 132 -7.72 34.62 39.62
CA GLN A 132 -6.58 33.75 39.91
C GLN A 132 -7.06 32.34 40.33
N THR A 133 -8.14 32.25 41.11
CA THR A 133 -8.79 30.98 41.47
C THR A 133 -9.33 30.25 40.23
N ILE A 134 -9.94 30.97 39.28
CA ILE A 134 -10.40 30.43 37.99
C ILE A 134 -9.22 29.94 37.13
N VAL A 135 -8.12 30.70 37.08
CA VAL A 135 -6.90 30.32 36.33
C VAL A 135 -6.24 29.07 36.95
N ASP A 136 -6.17 28.98 38.27
CA ASP A 136 -5.65 27.78 38.95
C ASP A 136 -6.59 26.56 38.81
N LEU A 137 -7.91 26.77 38.72
CA LEU A 137 -8.90 25.71 38.42
C LEU A 137 -8.70 25.09 37.01
N PHE A 138 -8.16 25.87 36.05
CA PHE A 138 -7.84 25.41 34.70
C PHE A 138 -6.34 25.10 34.47
N SER A 139 -5.56 24.99 35.55
CA SER A 139 -4.13 24.69 35.49
C SER A 139 -3.84 23.27 34.97
N LEU A 140 -3.40 23.16 33.71
CA LEU A 140 -3.02 21.89 33.07
C LEU A 140 -1.71 21.27 33.61
N LYS A 141 -1.08 21.86 34.65
CA LYS A 141 0.21 21.39 35.21
C LYS A 141 0.17 19.96 35.76
N ALA A 142 -1.02 19.45 36.10
CA ALA A 142 -1.21 18.08 36.59
C ALA A 142 -1.45 17.04 35.47
N VAL A 143 -1.52 17.45 34.20
CA VAL A 143 -1.75 16.55 33.06
C VAL A 143 -0.42 15.98 32.56
N PRO A 144 -0.29 14.65 32.35
CA PRO A 144 0.90 14.05 31.75
C PRO A 144 1.22 14.65 30.38
N LYS A 145 2.50 14.85 30.07
CA LYS A 145 2.93 15.50 28.82
C LYS A 145 2.45 14.74 27.58
N GLU A 146 2.43 13.42 27.68
CA GLU A 146 2.00 12.48 26.64
C GLU A 146 0.50 12.65 26.36
N ALA A 147 -0.32 12.76 27.41
CA ALA A 147 -1.76 13.01 27.30
C ALA A 147 -2.05 14.42 26.75
N LEU A 148 -1.23 15.41 27.12
CA LEU A 148 -1.31 16.78 26.62
C LEU A 148 -1.03 16.85 25.11
N VAL A 149 0.04 16.18 24.64
CA VAL A 149 0.37 16.09 23.22
C VAL A 149 -0.72 15.38 22.41
N VAL A 150 -1.19 14.21 22.87
CA VAL A 150 -2.18 13.40 22.13
C VAL A 150 -3.53 14.13 22.01
N GLY A 151 -4.03 14.73 23.10
CA GLY A 151 -5.30 15.45 23.06
C GLY A 151 -5.25 16.75 22.23
N MET A 152 -4.15 17.50 22.31
CA MET A 152 -3.97 18.68 21.45
C MET A 152 -3.82 18.31 19.97
N ALA A 153 -3.09 17.22 19.65
CA ALA A 153 -2.96 16.73 18.28
C ALA A 153 -4.31 16.30 17.66
N GLY A 154 -5.26 15.83 18.48
CA GLY A 154 -6.62 15.51 18.03
C GLY A 154 -7.51 16.74 17.79
N VAL A 155 -7.31 17.84 18.54
CA VAL A 155 -8.16 19.05 18.45
C VAL A 155 -7.66 20.07 17.43
N LEU A 156 -6.35 20.12 17.16
CA LEU A 156 -5.77 21.07 16.20
C LEU A 156 -6.35 20.95 14.77
N PRO A 157 -6.55 19.76 14.18
CA PRO A 157 -7.20 19.64 12.86
C PRO A 157 -8.63 20.17 12.86
N TYR A 158 -9.39 19.92 13.94
CA TYR A 158 -10.79 20.34 14.07
C TYR A 158 -10.92 21.87 14.16
N LEU A 159 -10.02 22.51 14.91
CA LEU A 159 -9.93 23.97 14.97
C LEU A 159 -9.54 24.56 13.60
N ALA A 160 -8.62 23.93 12.88
CA ALA A 160 -8.21 24.39 11.55
C ALA A 160 -9.34 24.29 10.51
N THR A 161 -10.12 23.19 10.52
CA THR A 161 -11.30 23.08 9.64
C THR A 161 -12.36 24.12 9.99
N SER A 162 -12.66 24.32 11.28
CA SER A 162 -13.64 25.32 11.73
C SER A 162 -13.27 26.76 11.36
N LEU A 163 -12.02 27.15 11.58
CA LEU A 163 -11.52 28.47 11.17
C LEU A 163 -11.56 28.64 9.64
N SER A 164 -11.33 27.57 8.88
CA SER A 164 -11.46 27.58 7.42
C SER A 164 -12.93 27.75 6.98
N THR A 165 -13.87 27.05 7.63
CA THR A 165 -15.32 27.21 7.43
C THR A 165 -15.73 28.68 7.65
N VAL A 166 -15.31 29.30 8.76
CA VAL A 166 -15.59 30.72 9.04
C VAL A 166 -14.96 31.67 8.02
N TYR A 167 -13.69 31.44 7.65
CA TYR A 167 -12.99 32.26 6.67
C TYR A 167 -13.69 32.21 5.30
N LEU A 168 -14.02 31.02 4.81
CA LEU A 168 -14.67 30.83 3.51
C LEU A 168 -16.07 31.43 3.49
N SER A 169 -16.84 31.26 4.57
CA SER A 169 -18.12 31.96 4.73
C SER A 169 -17.97 33.47 4.60
N TRP A 170 -16.99 34.06 5.30
CA TRP A 170 -16.72 35.49 5.25
C TRP A 170 -16.25 35.97 3.86
N ASP A 171 -15.40 35.21 3.17
CA ASP A 171 -14.90 35.55 1.82
C ASP A 171 -16.04 35.51 0.78
N ILE A 172 -16.98 34.57 0.92
CA ILE A 172 -18.22 34.50 0.12
C ILE A 172 -19.11 35.74 0.39
N GLN A 173 -19.31 36.13 1.65
CA GLN A 173 -20.05 37.36 1.99
C GLN A 173 -19.36 38.62 1.41
N TYR A 174 -18.03 38.69 1.53
CA TYR A 174 -17.25 39.81 1.04
C TYR A 174 -17.39 39.94 -0.48
N ALA A 175 -17.30 38.82 -1.21
CA ALA A 175 -17.52 38.75 -2.64
C ALA A 175 -18.94 39.17 -3.06
N ALA A 176 -19.97 38.77 -2.31
CA ALA A 176 -21.36 39.17 -2.55
C ALA A 176 -21.57 40.70 -2.42
N HIS A 177 -20.80 41.37 -1.55
CA HIS A 177 -20.88 42.82 -1.36
C HIS A 177 -19.97 43.65 -2.29
N HIS A 178 -18.82 43.13 -2.70
CA HIS A 178 -17.79 43.89 -3.44
C HIS A 178 -17.57 43.41 -4.89
N GLY A 179 -18.25 42.34 -5.33
CA GLY A 179 -18.12 41.75 -6.66
C GLY A 179 -16.85 40.90 -6.87
N HIS A 180 -16.00 40.81 -5.85
CA HIS A 180 -14.77 39.99 -5.83
C HIS A 180 -14.46 39.60 -4.38
N GLY A 181 -13.97 38.38 -4.15
CA GLY A 181 -13.48 37.96 -2.83
C GLY A 181 -12.13 38.60 -2.49
N LEU A 182 -11.73 38.51 -1.23
CA LEU A 182 -10.45 39.02 -0.72
C LEU A 182 -9.27 38.18 -1.21
N ILE A 183 -9.42 36.85 -1.22
CA ILE A 183 -8.36 35.90 -1.65
C ILE A 183 -8.89 34.92 -2.70
N LEU A 184 -10.12 34.45 -2.57
CA LEU A 184 -10.71 33.45 -3.46
C LEU A 184 -11.86 34.04 -4.29
N SER A 185 -12.14 33.46 -5.45
CA SER A 185 -13.42 33.74 -6.13
C SER A 185 -14.57 33.10 -5.35
N ALA A 186 -15.77 33.69 -5.40
CA ALA A 186 -16.94 33.16 -4.68
C ALA A 186 -17.20 31.68 -5.01
N GLU A 187 -17.13 31.31 -6.29
CA GLU A 187 -17.30 29.92 -6.74
C GLU A 187 -16.20 28.98 -6.23
N THR A 188 -14.95 29.44 -6.12
CA THR A 188 -13.87 28.64 -5.52
C THR A 188 -14.03 28.50 -4.02
N ALA A 189 -14.44 29.57 -3.32
CA ALA A 189 -14.70 29.54 -1.89
C ALA A 189 -15.88 28.62 -1.54
N GLU A 190 -16.98 28.66 -2.31
CA GLU A 190 -18.14 27.78 -2.18
C GLU A 190 -17.79 26.30 -2.42
N ARG A 191 -17.01 26.01 -3.47
CA ARG A 191 -16.51 24.64 -3.73
C ARG A 191 -15.59 24.12 -2.61
N LEU A 192 -14.70 24.96 -2.08
CA LEU A 192 -13.83 24.59 -0.97
C LEU A 192 -14.60 24.41 0.34
N LEU A 193 -15.64 25.22 0.57
CA LEU A 193 -16.54 25.07 1.69
C LEU A 193 -17.18 23.67 1.65
N HIS A 194 -17.86 23.31 0.55
CA HIS A 194 -18.44 21.97 0.36
C HIS A 194 -17.47 20.78 0.52
N LEU A 195 -16.16 20.98 0.36
CA LEU A 195 -15.15 19.96 0.63
C LEU A 195 -14.71 19.91 2.10
N ILE A 196 -14.68 21.04 2.81
CA ILE A 196 -14.25 21.12 4.21
C ILE A 196 -15.35 20.65 5.17
N GLU A 197 -16.63 20.88 4.86
CA GLU A 197 -17.73 20.52 5.76
C GLU A 197 -17.81 19.02 6.12
N PRO A 198 -17.68 18.07 5.17
CA PRO A 198 -17.68 16.64 5.50
C PRO A 198 -16.40 16.22 6.25
N ILE A 199 -15.29 16.94 6.03
CA ILE A 199 -14.01 16.70 6.72
C ILE A 199 -14.13 17.12 8.19
N GLU A 200 -14.71 18.29 8.48
CA GLU A 200 -14.99 18.78 9.84
C GLU A 200 -15.88 17.79 10.61
N LEU A 201 -16.99 17.33 10.00
CA LEU A 201 -17.85 16.30 10.57
C LEU A 201 -17.13 14.96 10.77
N GLY A 202 -16.29 14.53 9.83
CA GLY A 202 -15.51 13.29 9.91
C GLY A 202 -14.50 13.31 11.06
N TYR A 203 -13.80 14.43 11.27
CA TYR A 203 -12.94 14.62 12.44
C TYR A 203 -13.75 14.62 13.74
N GLY A 204 -14.87 15.32 13.79
CA GLY A 204 -15.74 15.34 14.98
C GLY A 204 -16.23 13.95 15.38
N ALA A 205 -16.71 13.16 14.41
CA ALA A 205 -17.12 11.77 14.64
C ALA A 205 -15.95 10.90 15.14
N SER A 206 -14.77 11.06 14.55
CA SER A 206 -13.55 10.33 14.94
C SER A 206 -13.14 10.63 16.40
N ILE A 207 -13.19 11.90 16.81
CA ILE A 207 -12.86 12.31 18.19
C ILE A 207 -13.92 11.77 19.18
N ILE A 208 -15.23 11.84 18.85
CA ILE A 208 -16.30 11.30 19.70
C ILE A 208 -16.12 9.78 19.90
N SER A 209 -15.83 9.03 18.82
CA SER A 209 -15.51 7.59 18.90
C SER A 209 -14.29 7.31 19.78
N PHE A 210 -13.21 8.09 19.63
CA PHE A 210 -12.00 7.93 20.43
C PHE A 210 -12.25 8.19 21.93
N LEU A 211 -12.97 9.25 22.27
CA LEU A 211 -13.36 9.58 23.64
C LEU A 211 -14.26 8.50 24.27
N GLY A 212 -15.13 7.88 23.46
CA GLY A 212 -15.85 6.67 23.85
C GLY A 212 -14.90 5.50 24.18
N ALA A 213 -13.91 5.24 23.32
CA ALA A 213 -12.95 4.15 23.49
C ALA A 213 -12.01 4.33 24.72
N ILE A 214 -11.73 5.56 25.15
CA ILE A 214 -10.96 5.82 26.40
C ILE A 214 -11.61 5.12 27.61
N HIS A 215 -12.94 5.01 27.66
CA HIS A 215 -13.65 4.33 28.75
C HIS A 215 -13.35 2.82 28.81
N TRP A 216 -12.99 2.19 27.69
CA TRP A 216 -12.53 0.80 27.66
C TRP A 216 -11.09 0.69 28.20
N GLY A 217 -10.22 1.63 27.81
CA GLY A 217 -8.85 1.72 28.33
C GLY A 217 -8.79 1.96 29.84
N LEU A 218 -9.68 2.79 30.38
CA LEU A 218 -9.80 3.03 31.83
C LEU A 218 -10.30 1.79 32.60
N GLU A 219 -11.19 1.00 32.00
CA GLU A 219 -11.63 -0.30 32.57
C GLU A 219 -10.49 -1.33 32.56
N TRP A 220 -9.76 -1.48 31.45
CA TRP A 220 -8.60 -2.40 31.38
C TRP A 220 -7.44 -1.97 32.29
N ALA A 221 -7.25 -0.68 32.51
CA ALA A 221 -6.29 -0.15 33.48
C ALA A 221 -6.77 -0.27 34.95
N GLY A 222 -7.97 -0.81 35.21
CA GLY A 222 -8.49 -1.07 36.54
C GLY A 222 -8.90 0.16 37.35
N TYR A 223 -8.99 1.35 36.74
CA TYR A 223 -9.33 2.59 37.46
C TYR A 223 -10.74 2.51 38.03
N GLY A 224 -10.87 2.66 39.35
CA GLY A 224 -12.16 2.58 40.05
C GLY A 224 -12.78 1.16 40.14
N GLY A 225 -11.98 0.12 39.89
CA GLY A 225 -12.41 -1.28 39.88
C GLY A 225 -13.23 -1.67 38.64
N ASN A 226 -13.52 -2.97 38.50
CA ASN A 226 -14.25 -3.50 37.36
C ASN A 226 -15.75 -3.13 37.46
N GLN A 227 -16.21 -2.21 36.61
CA GLN A 227 -17.61 -1.78 36.52
C GLN A 227 -18.34 -2.45 35.32
N GLY A 228 -17.63 -3.27 34.55
CA GLY A 228 -18.17 -4.18 33.55
C GLY A 228 -18.88 -3.48 32.39
N TYR A 229 -19.95 -4.11 31.89
CA TYR A 229 -20.69 -3.71 30.68
C TYR A 229 -21.11 -2.23 30.62
N SER A 230 -21.27 -1.56 31.77
CA SER A 230 -21.67 -0.15 31.84
C SER A 230 -20.67 0.82 31.20
N ARG A 231 -19.35 0.58 31.34
CA ARG A 231 -18.32 1.43 30.70
C ARG A 231 -18.12 1.07 29.23
N TYR A 232 -18.20 -0.22 28.88
CA TYR A 232 -18.14 -0.65 27.49
C TYR A 232 -19.27 -0.04 26.64
N ALA A 233 -20.48 0.04 27.21
CA ALA A 233 -21.64 0.67 26.58
C ALA A 233 -21.41 2.15 26.22
N ILE A 234 -20.66 2.93 27.02
CA ILE A 234 -20.35 4.33 26.70
C ILE A 234 -19.55 4.43 25.41
N GLY A 235 -18.55 3.57 25.20
CA GLY A 235 -17.76 3.55 23.97
C GLY A 235 -18.54 3.14 22.72
N ILE A 236 -19.47 2.18 22.87
CA ILE A 236 -20.37 1.77 21.79
C ILE A 236 -21.34 2.89 21.44
N VAL A 237 -22.01 3.49 22.44
CA VAL A 237 -23.00 4.56 22.24
C VAL A 237 -22.36 5.81 21.63
N ALA A 238 -21.17 6.20 22.09
CA ALA A 238 -20.42 7.32 21.50
C ALA A 238 -20.20 7.11 19.98
N THR A 239 -19.72 5.93 19.60
CA THR A 239 -19.47 5.59 18.18
C THR A 239 -20.78 5.48 17.38
N ALA A 240 -21.82 4.87 17.95
CA ALA A 240 -23.13 4.74 17.29
C ALA A 240 -23.83 6.10 17.07
N VAL A 241 -23.57 7.11 17.91
CA VAL A 241 -24.05 8.48 17.73
C VAL A 241 -23.14 9.28 16.78
N ALA A 242 -21.82 9.07 16.84
CA ALA A 242 -20.84 9.82 16.06
C ALA A 242 -21.02 9.69 14.55
N TRP A 243 -20.95 8.47 14.00
CA TRP A 243 -20.84 8.27 12.55
C TRP A 243 -22.10 8.66 11.74
N PRO A 244 -23.34 8.48 12.24
CA PRO A 244 -24.52 8.98 11.55
C PRO A 244 -24.56 10.51 11.34
N THR A 245 -23.82 11.30 12.13
CA THR A 245 -23.79 12.77 11.95
C THR A 245 -23.20 13.22 10.62
N ILE A 246 -22.38 12.39 9.98
CA ILE A 246 -21.78 12.65 8.66
C ILE A 246 -22.85 12.56 7.54
N LEU A 247 -23.95 11.85 7.77
CA LEU A 247 -25.07 11.70 6.83
C LEU A 247 -26.15 12.78 6.98
N LEU A 248 -25.98 13.70 7.94
CA LEU A 248 -26.92 14.79 8.19
C LEU A 248 -26.48 16.07 7.47
N PRO A 249 -27.41 16.99 7.15
CA PRO A 249 -27.06 18.38 6.83
C PRO A 249 -26.12 18.94 7.91
N ALA A 250 -25.07 19.61 7.50
CA ALA A 250 -23.91 19.78 8.38
C ALA A 250 -24.18 20.70 9.59
N GLU A 251 -25.18 21.57 9.53
CA GLU A 251 -25.70 22.30 10.70
C GLU A 251 -26.24 21.33 11.76
N ILE A 252 -27.06 20.36 11.33
CA ILE A 252 -27.67 19.35 12.18
C ILE A 252 -26.60 18.36 12.68
N GLY A 253 -25.65 17.99 11.81
CA GLY A 253 -24.49 17.18 12.16
C GLY A 253 -23.64 17.82 13.25
N LEU A 254 -23.26 19.10 13.09
CA LEU A 254 -22.48 19.86 14.06
C LEU A 254 -23.22 20.04 15.39
N ILE A 255 -24.53 20.33 15.38
CA ILE A 255 -25.36 20.42 16.59
C ILE A 255 -25.42 19.06 17.32
N ALA A 256 -25.60 17.95 16.58
CA ALA A 256 -25.60 16.61 17.16
C ALA A 256 -24.23 16.24 17.77
N GLN A 257 -23.13 16.60 17.11
CA GLN A 257 -21.78 16.42 17.62
C GLN A 257 -21.53 17.26 18.89
N PHE A 258 -21.97 18.53 18.93
CA PHE A 258 -21.87 19.38 20.11
C PHE A 258 -22.56 18.76 21.34
N LEU A 259 -23.77 18.23 21.15
CA LEU A 259 -24.51 17.51 22.19
C LEU A 259 -23.78 16.22 22.64
N ALA A 260 -23.20 15.46 21.70
CA ALA A 260 -22.43 14.26 22.00
C ALA A 260 -21.13 14.56 22.78
N PHE A 261 -20.38 15.58 22.38
CA PHE A 261 -19.20 16.07 23.11
C PHE A 261 -19.55 16.55 24.51
N THR A 262 -20.65 17.30 24.65
CA THR A 262 -21.15 17.78 25.95
C THR A 262 -21.56 16.62 26.86
N PHE A 263 -22.28 15.63 26.33
CA PHE A 263 -22.66 14.43 27.07
C PHE A 263 -21.44 13.62 27.52
N LEU A 264 -20.46 13.41 26.63
CA LEU A 264 -19.22 12.71 26.97
C LEU A 264 -18.42 13.45 28.03
N TYR A 265 -18.32 14.78 27.98
CA TYR A 265 -17.69 15.54 29.06
C TYR A 265 -18.39 15.33 30.42
N PHE A 266 -19.72 15.31 30.47
CA PHE A 266 -20.44 14.98 31.71
C PHE A 266 -20.24 13.53 32.16
N ALA A 267 -20.03 12.58 31.25
CA ALA A 267 -19.64 11.21 31.57
C ALA A 267 -18.21 11.15 32.15
N ASP A 268 -17.24 11.79 31.48
CA ASP A 268 -15.84 11.92 31.90
C ASP A 268 -15.71 12.57 33.29
N ALA A 269 -16.42 13.68 33.53
CA ALA A 269 -16.41 14.38 34.81
C ALA A 269 -17.01 13.51 35.94
N ARG A 270 -18.13 12.81 35.68
CA ARG A 270 -18.69 11.83 36.62
C ARG A 270 -17.74 10.64 36.86
N ALA A 271 -16.98 10.23 35.86
CA ALA A 271 -15.99 9.17 36.01
C ALA A 271 -14.85 9.62 36.96
N SER A 272 -14.25 10.80 36.75
CA SER A 272 -13.24 11.33 37.69
C SER A 272 -13.77 11.50 39.11
N VAL A 273 -14.98 12.04 39.30
CA VAL A 273 -15.59 12.20 40.65
C VAL A 273 -15.84 10.86 41.34
N ARG A 274 -16.11 9.79 40.59
CA ARG A 274 -16.26 8.41 41.12
C ARG A 274 -14.93 7.67 41.32
N GLY A 275 -13.79 8.31 41.04
CA GLY A 275 -12.46 7.65 41.05
C GLY A 275 -12.26 6.66 39.91
N TRP A 276 -13.08 6.73 38.85
CA TRP A 276 -13.03 5.87 37.66
C TRP A 276 -12.09 6.39 36.57
N ALA A 277 -11.65 7.64 36.70
CA ALA A 277 -10.63 8.26 35.87
C ALA A 277 -9.71 9.11 36.77
N PRO A 278 -8.48 9.43 36.35
CA PRO A 278 -7.59 10.31 37.11
C PRO A 278 -8.24 11.68 37.42
N PRO A 279 -7.89 12.34 38.54
CA PRO A 279 -8.47 13.66 38.88
C PRO A 279 -8.20 14.74 37.81
N TRP A 280 -7.01 14.74 37.20
CA TRP A 280 -6.65 15.68 36.12
C TRP A 280 -7.44 15.47 34.83
N TYR A 281 -8.05 14.30 34.63
CA TYR A 281 -8.72 13.94 33.37
C TYR A 281 -9.96 14.81 33.13
N ALA A 282 -10.79 15.07 34.15
CA ALA A 282 -11.95 15.94 34.02
C ALA A 282 -11.58 17.39 33.64
N THR A 283 -10.58 17.98 34.31
CA THR A 283 -10.10 19.33 33.99
C THR A 283 -9.54 19.42 32.57
N TYR A 284 -8.78 18.42 32.13
CA TYR A 284 -8.24 18.38 30.78
C TYR A 284 -9.34 18.18 29.72
N ARG A 285 -10.30 17.30 29.99
CA ARG A 285 -11.46 17.05 29.12
C ARG A 285 -12.38 18.25 29.03
N PHE A 286 -12.50 19.08 30.07
CA PHE A 286 -13.20 20.37 29.99
C PHE A 286 -12.54 21.28 28.95
N VAL A 287 -11.22 21.50 29.05
CA VAL A 287 -10.49 22.40 28.13
C VAL A 287 -10.60 21.93 26.68
N LEU A 288 -10.35 20.64 26.40
CA LEU A 288 -10.48 20.11 25.04
C LEU A 288 -11.91 20.21 24.50
N THR A 289 -12.92 19.90 25.33
CA THR A 289 -14.33 19.98 24.93
C THR A 289 -14.78 21.42 24.72
N PHE A 290 -14.24 22.37 25.49
CA PHE A 290 -14.49 23.81 25.30
C PHE A 290 -13.92 24.31 23.97
N VAL A 291 -12.69 23.94 23.60
CA VAL A 291 -12.09 24.33 22.31
C VAL A 291 -12.89 23.77 21.13
N VAL A 292 -13.26 22.48 21.18
CA VAL A 292 -14.09 21.85 20.14
C VAL A 292 -15.49 22.48 20.09
N GLY A 293 -16.12 22.72 21.25
CA GLY A 293 -17.44 23.35 21.34
C GLY A 293 -17.45 24.78 20.81
N ALA A 294 -16.43 25.59 21.12
CA ALA A 294 -16.25 26.93 20.57
C ALA A 294 -16.03 26.91 19.06
N SER A 295 -15.29 25.91 18.55
CA SER A 295 -15.11 25.68 17.11
C SER A 295 -16.45 25.38 16.42
N ILE A 296 -17.25 24.45 16.96
CA ILE A 296 -18.59 24.15 16.42
C ILE A 296 -19.48 25.41 16.37
N VAL A 297 -19.48 26.21 17.44
CA VAL A 297 -20.26 27.45 17.48
C VAL A 297 -19.76 28.45 16.43
N ALA A 298 -18.45 28.59 16.24
CA ALA A 298 -17.87 29.44 15.20
C ALA A 298 -18.30 28.99 13.78
N SER A 299 -18.20 27.70 13.49
CA SER A 299 -18.62 27.11 12.20
C SER A 299 -20.12 27.30 11.94
N LEU A 300 -20.97 27.15 12.96
CA LEU A 300 -22.42 27.41 12.86
C LEU A 300 -22.73 28.90 12.62
N VAL A 301 -22.00 29.83 13.24
CA VAL A 301 -22.14 31.27 13.01
C VAL A 301 -21.72 31.66 11.59
N GLY A 302 -20.61 31.10 11.09
CA GLY A 302 -20.17 31.30 9.70
C GLY A 302 -21.19 30.82 8.67
N ARG A 303 -21.90 29.70 8.94
CA ARG A 303 -23.00 29.24 8.08
C ARG A 303 -24.24 30.14 8.14
N GLY A 304 -24.64 30.56 9.34
CA GLY A 304 -25.80 31.45 9.53
C GLY A 304 -25.66 32.76 8.73
N GLN A 305 -24.43 33.27 8.64
CA GLN A 305 -24.06 34.43 7.82
C GLN A 305 -24.33 34.24 6.31
N ILE A 306 -24.22 33.02 5.77
CA ILE A 306 -24.55 32.73 4.36
C ILE A 306 -26.07 32.66 4.14
N ALA A 307 -26.82 32.11 5.09
CA ALA A 307 -28.27 31.93 4.97
C ALA A 307 -29.05 33.26 4.89
N ASP A 308 -28.58 34.33 5.56
CA ASP A 308 -29.18 35.66 5.47
C ASP A 308 -29.07 36.29 4.07
N LEU A 309 -28.00 35.99 3.31
CA LEU A 309 -27.82 36.49 1.94
C LEU A 309 -28.77 35.85 0.93
N ILE A 310 -29.15 34.59 1.13
CA ILE A 310 -30.11 33.87 0.28
C ILE A 310 -31.54 34.39 0.51
N THR A 311 -31.84 34.93 1.70
CA THR A 311 -33.19 35.40 2.06
C THR A 311 -33.39 36.91 1.93
N ARG A 312 -32.33 37.72 1.84
CA ARG A 312 -32.39 39.18 1.62
C ARG A 312 -31.29 39.68 0.69
N PRO A 313 -31.57 39.92 -0.61
CA PRO A 313 -30.64 40.65 -1.47
C PRO A 313 -30.51 42.12 -0.97
N PRO A 314 -29.29 42.67 -0.83
CA PRO A 314 -29.11 44.04 -0.35
C PRO A 314 -29.68 45.07 -1.34
N GLY A 315 -30.42 46.04 -0.79
CA GLY A 315 -31.24 46.98 -1.55
C GLY A 315 -30.46 48.00 -2.39
N THR A 316 -31.09 48.45 -3.47
CA THR A 316 -30.60 49.47 -4.39
C THR A 316 -30.32 50.81 -3.72
N LYS A 317 -29.10 51.35 -3.91
CA LYS A 317 -28.83 52.79 -3.80
C LYS A 317 -28.52 53.36 -5.17
N THR A 318 -29.10 54.51 -5.46
CA THR A 318 -29.26 55.06 -6.82
C THR A 318 -28.32 56.21 -7.12
N SER A 319 -27.55 56.07 -8.21
CA SER A 319 -27.21 57.14 -9.18
C SER A 319 -26.29 58.31 -8.74
N PRO A 320 -25.73 59.11 -9.68
CA PRO A 320 -25.87 59.06 -11.15
C PRO A 320 -24.55 59.02 -11.95
N GLY A 321 -24.65 58.63 -13.23
CA GLY A 321 -23.78 59.16 -14.29
C GLY A 321 -22.93 58.17 -15.11
N ILE A 322 -23.52 57.54 -16.13
CA ILE A 322 -23.18 57.71 -17.57
C ILE A 322 -24.06 56.76 -18.43
N HIS A 323 -24.29 57.14 -19.68
CA HIS A 323 -25.35 56.67 -20.58
C HIS A 323 -25.08 55.31 -21.29
N PRO A 324 -26.07 54.70 -21.99
CA PRO A 324 -26.25 53.25 -21.99
C PRO A 324 -25.68 52.50 -23.21
N PHE A 325 -25.51 51.20 -23.05
CA PHE A 325 -25.33 50.24 -24.15
C PHE A 325 -26.58 49.35 -24.31
N THR A 326 -27.30 49.48 -25.43
CA THR A 326 -28.19 48.40 -25.92
C THR A 326 -28.31 48.40 -27.45
N ARG A 327 -27.78 47.34 -28.09
CA ARG A 327 -28.08 46.82 -29.46
C ARG A 327 -27.92 47.79 -30.66
N TYR A 328 -27.21 47.43 -31.73
CA TYR A 328 -27.59 46.31 -32.62
C TYR A 328 -26.40 45.68 -33.39
N GLN A 329 -26.72 44.60 -34.13
CA GLN A 329 -25.82 43.71 -34.89
C GLN A 329 -24.91 44.39 -35.92
N PHE A 330 -23.77 43.76 -36.23
CA PHE A 330 -23.45 43.40 -37.63
C PHE A 330 -22.52 42.16 -37.71
N ARG A 331 -22.70 41.33 -38.74
CA ARG A 331 -21.79 40.22 -39.10
C ARG A 331 -20.55 40.77 -39.82
N ALA A 332 -19.37 40.25 -39.49
CA ALA A 332 -18.25 40.18 -40.43
C ALA A 332 -17.42 38.93 -40.14
N SER A 333 -17.20 38.10 -41.16
CA SER A 333 -16.45 36.86 -41.07
C SER A 333 -14.94 37.14 -41.06
N LEU A 334 -14.22 36.63 -40.06
CA LEU A 334 -12.77 36.51 -40.11
C LEU A 334 -12.36 35.17 -39.54
N VAL A 335 -11.50 34.51 -40.30
CA VAL A 335 -11.09 33.11 -40.20
C VAL A 335 -10.63 32.75 -38.78
N LEU A 336 -11.52 32.17 -37.99
CA LEU A 336 -11.11 31.15 -37.03
C LEU A 336 -11.03 29.85 -37.82
N GLU A 337 -9.81 29.46 -38.18
CA GLU A 337 -9.54 28.05 -38.41
C GLU A 337 -10.08 27.29 -37.21
N ALA A 338 -10.85 26.24 -37.46
CA ALA A 338 -11.13 25.26 -36.44
C ALA A 338 -9.82 24.54 -36.13
N HIS A 339 -9.01 25.11 -35.24
CA HIS A 339 -8.13 24.34 -34.39
C HIS A 339 -9.05 23.40 -33.60
N ALA A 340 -9.34 22.25 -34.20
CA ALA A 340 -9.84 21.10 -33.47
C ALA A 340 -8.88 20.91 -32.30
N GLU A 341 -9.39 20.84 -31.07
CA GLU A 341 -8.54 20.43 -29.95
C GLU A 341 -7.81 19.14 -30.38
N PRO A 342 -6.48 19.07 -30.21
CA PRO A 342 -5.71 17.94 -30.67
C PRO A 342 -6.34 16.68 -30.07
N LYS A 343 -6.78 15.78 -30.96
CA LYS A 343 -7.60 14.62 -30.62
C LYS A 343 -6.90 13.84 -29.51
N LYS A 344 -7.41 13.95 -28.27
CA LYS A 344 -6.77 13.35 -27.10
C LYS A 344 -6.59 11.87 -27.37
N THR A 345 -5.34 11.43 -27.30
CA THR A 345 -4.90 10.13 -27.80
C THR A 345 -4.26 9.40 -26.65
N PHE A 346 -4.81 8.24 -26.34
CA PHE A 346 -4.41 7.44 -25.18
C PHE A 346 -4.05 6.02 -25.60
N ILE A 347 -3.21 5.39 -24.79
CA ILE A 347 -2.83 3.98 -24.93
C ILE A 347 -3.08 3.29 -23.60
N GLY A 348 -3.75 2.14 -23.67
CA GLY A 348 -3.90 1.25 -22.52
C GLY A 348 -2.68 0.33 -22.37
N SER A 349 -2.36 -0.06 -21.15
CA SER A 349 -1.37 -1.10 -20.87
C SER A 349 -1.89 -2.07 -19.82
N VAL A 350 -1.89 -3.36 -20.15
CA VAL A 350 -1.99 -4.45 -19.18
C VAL A 350 -0.60 -4.69 -18.60
N ASP A 351 -0.48 -4.74 -17.28
CA ASP A 351 0.72 -5.25 -16.59
C ASP A 351 0.32 -6.40 -15.66
N ASN A 352 0.60 -7.63 -16.09
CA ASN A 352 0.39 -8.84 -15.30
C ASN A 352 1.69 -9.23 -14.57
N GLY A 353 1.97 -8.52 -13.48
CA GLY A 353 3.08 -8.86 -12.58
C GLY A 353 2.79 -10.12 -11.76
N THR A 354 3.77 -10.60 -11.00
CA THR A 354 3.67 -11.87 -10.25
C THR A 354 2.64 -11.86 -9.11
N THR A 355 2.41 -10.71 -8.46
CA THR A 355 1.49 -10.61 -7.31
C THR A 355 0.18 -9.89 -7.62
N SER A 356 0.10 -9.21 -8.76
CA SER A 356 -1.04 -8.36 -9.11
C SER A 356 -1.14 -8.11 -10.61
N SER A 357 -2.36 -8.09 -11.13
CA SER A 357 -2.70 -7.54 -12.43
C SER A 357 -2.98 -6.06 -12.32
N ARG A 358 -2.64 -5.30 -13.38
CA ARG A 358 -2.92 -3.86 -13.49
C ARG A 358 -3.41 -3.54 -14.91
N PHE A 359 -4.23 -2.50 -15.01
CA PHE A 359 -4.45 -1.81 -16.28
C PHE A 359 -4.28 -0.31 -16.07
N LEU A 360 -3.47 0.31 -16.92
CA LEU A 360 -3.09 1.71 -16.86
C LEU A 360 -3.43 2.38 -18.19
N ILE A 361 -3.86 3.64 -18.16
CA ILE A 361 -4.12 4.44 -19.35
C ILE A 361 -3.18 5.64 -19.35
N PHE A 362 -2.36 5.73 -20.39
CA PHE A 362 -1.39 6.81 -20.60
C PHE A 362 -1.86 7.73 -21.73
N ASP A 363 -1.51 9.01 -21.65
CA ASP A 363 -1.67 9.94 -22.76
C ASP A 363 -0.47 9.92 -23.74
N ALA A 364 -0.54 10.72 -24.81
CA ALA A 364 0.53 10.82 -25.81
C ALA A 364 1.85 11.45 -25.31
N SER A 365 1.88 12.02 -24.10
CA SER A 365 3.11 12.45 -23.42
C SER A 365 3.70 11.37 -22.50
N GLY A 366 2.98 10.25 -22.33
CA GLY A 366 3.32 9.14 -21.43
C GLY A 366 3.03 9.43 -19.95
N GLU A 367 2.23 10.45 -19.66
CA GLU A 367 1.72 10.70 -18.31
C GLU A 367 0.56 9.75 -17.99
N LEU A 368 0.48 9.32 -16.72
CA LEU A 368 -0.53 8.38 -16.25
C LEU A 368 -1.85 9.10 -15.96
N VAL A 369 -2.90 8.74 -16.68
CA VAL A 369 -4.24 9.36 -16.55
C VAL A 369 -5.06 8.66 -15.47
N THR A 370 -5.10 7.33 -15.50
CA THR A 370 -5.78 6.50 -14.50
C THR A 370 -5.25 5.06 -14.53
N GLN A 371 -5.49 4.33 -13.45
CA GLN A 371 -5.14 2.92 -13.34
C GLN A 371 -6.08 2.15 -12.41
N HIS A 372 -6.09 0.82 -12.57
CA HIS A 372 -6.65 -0.11 -11.60
C HIS A 372 -5.66 -1.26 -11.37
N GLN A 373 -5.65 -1.81 -10.15
CA GLN A 373 -4.78 -2.91 -9.73
C GLN A 373 -5.58 -3.89 -8.87
N ILE A 374 -5.40 -5.19 -9.15
CA ILE A 374 -5.98 -6.30 -8.39
C ILE A 374 -4.87 -7.27 -8.02
N GLU A 375 -4.71 -7.56 -6.73
CA GLU A 375 -3.87 -8.67 -6.26
C GLU A 375 -4.59 -9.99 -6.46
N PHE A 376 -3.86 -11.03 -6.87
CA PHE A 376 -4.39 -12.37 -7.12
C PHE A 376 -3.63 -13.44 -6.32
N LYS A 377 -4.27 -14.59 -6.12
CA LYS A 377 -3.81 -15.62 -5.20
C LYS A 377 -2.44 -16.20 -5.62
N GLN A 378 -1.50 -16.13 -4.69
CA GLN A 378 -0.24 -16.86 -4.77
C GLN A 378 -0.46 -18.28 -4.20
N ILE A 379 -0.18 -19.33 -4.98
CA ILE A 379 -0.44 -20.73 -4.58
C ILE A 379 0.90 -21.41 -4.30
N TYR A 380 1.08 -21.94 -3.09
CA TYR A 380 2.29 -22.65 -2.66
C TYR A 380 1.90 -24.06 -2.18
N PRO A 381 1.79 -25.07 -3.08
CA PRO A 381 1.36 -26.42 -2.69
C PRO A 381 2.36 -27.10 -1.74
N HIS A 382 3.65 -26.85 -1.96
CA HIS A 382 4.78 -27.39 -1.21
C HIS A 382 5.89 -26.34 -1.08
N SER A 383 6.88 -26.57 -0.23
CA SER A 383 8.06 -25.69 -0.13
C SER A 383 8.80 -25.60 -1.47
N GLY A 384 9.17 -24.39 -1.89
CA GLY A 384 9.81 -24.12 -3.18
C GLY A 384 8.89 -24.16 -4.40
N TRP A 385 7.63 -24.58 -4.25
CA TRP A 385 6.66 -24.61 -5.34
C TRP A 385 5.83 -23.32 -5.37
N HIS A 386 5.67 -22.70 -6.53
CA HIS A 386 4.86 -21.50 -6.71
C HIS A 386 4.01 -21.60 -7.99
N GLU A 387 2.71 -21.40 -7.82
CA GLU A 387 1.68 -21.55 -8.85
C GLU A 387 0.71 -20.37 -8.87
N HIS A 388 0.11 -20.12 -10.04
CA HIS A 388 -1.06 -19.24 -10.21
C HIS A 388 -2.16 -19.99 -10.97
N ASP A 389 -3.43 -19.67 -10.71
CA ASP A 389 -4.54 -20.13 -11.55
C ASP A 389 -4.55 -19.35 -12.88
N PRO A 390 -4.40 -20.00 -14.05
CA PRO A 390 -4.40 -19.30 -15.35
C PRO A 390 -5.70 -18.53 -15.62
N ALA A 391 -6.84 -18.97 -15.08
CA ALA A 391 -8.11 -18.26 -15.22
C ALA A 391 -8.14 -16.97 -14.38
N GLU A 392 -7.55 -16.99 -13.18
CA GLU A 392 -7.46 -15.83 -12.28
C GLU A 392 -6.58 -14.71 -12.87
N LEU A 393 -5.52 -15.07 -13.61
CA LEU A 393 -4.72 -14.09 -14.36
C LEU A 393 -5.57 -13.35 -15.42
N VAL A 394 -6.46 -14.06 -16.12
CA VAL A 394 -7.31 -13.46 -17.17
C VAL A 394 -8.46 -12.65 -16.57
N SER A 395 -9.10 -13.13 -15.50
CA SER A 395 -10.21 -12.42 -14.86
C SER A 395 -9.73 -11.13 -14.18
N SER A 396 -8.61 -11.18 -13.44
CA SER A 396 -8.03 -9.99 -12.79
C SER A 396 -7.58 -8.93 -13.80
N VAL A 397 -7.00 -9.32 -14.95
CA VAL A 397 -6.70 -8.40 -16.06
C VAL A 397 -7.99 -7.80 -16.64
N SER A 398 -9.01 -8.62 -16.89
CA SER A 398 -10.29 -8.17 -17.46
C SER A 398 -11.00 -7.16 -16.56
N GLU A 399 -11.03 -7.42 -15.25
CA GLU A 399 -11.61 -6.52 -14.26
C GLU A 399 -10.80 -5.22 -14.12
N CYS A 400 -9.46 -5.28 -14.18
CA CYS A 400 -8.63 -4.07 -14.23
C CYS A 400 -8.93 -3.20 -15.45
N ILE A 401 -9.10 -3.81 -16.63
CA ILE A 401 -9.49 -3.09 -17.86
C ILE A 401 -10.84 -2.40 -17.66
N ASP A 402 -11.85 -3.12 -17.20
CA ASP A 402 -13.19 -2.57 -16.98
C ASP A 402 -13.17 -1.42 -15.96
N LYS A 403 -12.49 -1.59 -14.83
CA LYS A 403 -12.44 -0.60 -13.73
C LYS A 403 -11.65 0.66 -14.07
N ALA A 404 -10.48 0.52 -14.68
CA ALA A 404 -9.71 1.67 -15.14
C ALA A 404 -10.42 2.43 -16.26
N THR A 405 -11.17 1.72 -17.14
CA THR A 405 -12.00 2.35 -18.16
C THR A 405 -13.20 3.08 -17.54
N GLU A 406 -13.82 2.53 -16.49
CA GLU A 406 -14.89 3.19 -15.72
C GLU A 406 -14.40 4.54 -15.15
N GLU A 407 -13.21 4.57 -14.51
CA GLU A 407 -12.61 5.80 -14.02
C GLU A 407 -12.21 6.76 -15.14
N PHE A 408 -11.68 6.25 -16.27
CA PHE A 408 -11.34 7.07 -17.44
C PHE A 408 -12.56 7.81 -18.02
N GLN A 409 -13.73 7.17 -18.03
CA GLN A 409 -14.98 7.81 -18.42
C GLN A 409 -15.47 8.83 -17.40
N LYS A 410 -15.29 8.60 -16.09
CA LYS A 410 -15.59 9.58 -15.03
C LYS A 410 -14.74 10.85 -15.14
N LEU A 411 -13.51 10.73 -15.64
CA LEU A 411 -12.63 11.86 -15.98
C LEU A 411 -13.06 12.62 -17.26
N GLY A 412 -14.15 12.20 -17.92
CA GLY A 412 -14.73 12.88 -19.09
C GLY A 412 -14.13 12.48 -20.43
N HIS A 413 -13.35 11.39 -20.49
CA HIS A 413 -12.77 10.87 -21.74
C HIS A 413 -13.68 9.82 -22.42
N SER A 414 -13.54 9.66 -23.73
CA SER A 414 -14.27 8.63 -24.48
C SER A 414 -13.43 7.36 -24.62
N ILE A 415 -14.04 6.19 -24.52
CA ILE A 415 -13.41 4.89 -24.83
C ILE A 415 -12.76 4.89 -26.22
N SER A 416 -13.35 5.61 -27.20
CA SER A 416 -12.80 5.76 -28.55
C SER A 416 -11.46 6.51 -28.63
N ASP A 417 -11.04 7.14 -27.54
CA ASP A 417 -9.79 7.90 -27.45
C ASP A 417 -8.59 6.99 -27.14
N ILE A 418 -8.84 5.79 -26.61
CA ILE A 418 -7.85 4.71 -26.44
C ILE A 418 -7.62 4.04 -27.80
N LYS A 419 -6.42 4.19 -28.38
CA LYS A 419 -6.13 3.75 -29.76
C LYS A 419 -5.64 2.31 -29.87
N ALA A 420 -4.92 1.85 -28.86
CA ALA A 420 -4.40 0.49 -28.77
C ALA A 420 -4.09 0.11 -27.33
N ILE A 421 -3.77 -1.17 -27.14
CA ILE A 421 -3.35 -1.76 -25.88
C ILE A 421 -1.98 -2.43 -26.03
N GLY A 422 -1.11 -2.20 -25.05
CA GLY A 422 0.09 -2.99 -24.79
C GLY A 422 -0.15 -4.05 -23.73
N ILE A 423 0.57 -5.16 -23.83
CA ILE A 423 0.64 -6.19 -22.78
C ILE A 423 2.07 -6.30 -22.28
N THR A 424 2.23 -6.31 -20.97
CA THR A 424 3.44 -6.74 -20.27
C THR A 424 3.09 -7.73 -19.17
N ASN A 425 4.02 -8.64 -18.89
CA ASN A 425 3.79 -9.81 -18.06
C ASN A 425 5.06 -10.26 -17.35
N GLN A 426 4.87 -10.91 -16.19
CA GLN A 426 5.90 -11.76 -15.61
C GLN A 426 6.39 -12.80 -16.63
N ARG A 427 7.70 -12.80 -16.87
CA ARG A 427 8.38 -13.71 -17.80
C ARG A 427 8.54 -15.11 -17.19
N GLU A 428 9.01 -16.05 -18.01
CA GLU A 428 9.28 -17.48 -17.71
C GLU A 428 8.10 -18.35 -17.23
N THR A 429 7.11 -17.78 -16.51
CA THR A 429 5.92 -18.46 -15.97
C THR A 429 5.20 -19.25 -17.06
N THR A 430 5.11 -20.56 -16.85
CA THR A 430 4.71 -21.54 -17.87
C THR A 430 3.25 -21.93 -17.73
N ILE A 431 2.50 -21.80 -18.82
CA ILE A 431 1.10 -22.20 -18.93
C ILE A 431 0.97 -23.25 -20.03
N VAL A 432 0.18 -24.30 -19.75
CA VAL A 432 -0.13 -25.36 -20.72
C VAL A 432 -1.63 -25.63 -20.76
N TRP A 433 -2.17 -25.77 -21.96
CA TRP A 433 -3.60 -26.00 -22.19
C TRP A 433 -3.83 -26.98 -23.34
N ASP A 434 -5.04 -27.53 -23.40
CA ASP A 434 -5.47 -28.32 -24.56
C ASP A 434 -5.95 -27.37 -25.66
N LYS A 435 -5.33 -27.44 -26.84
CA LYS A 435 -5.61 -26.55 -27.97
C LYS A 435 -7.00 -26.72 -28.58
N THR A 436 -7.67 -27.84 -28.31
CA THR A 436 -9.03 -28.15 -28.79
C THR A 436 -10.10 -27.61 -27.84
N THR A 437 -9.85 -27.65 -26.53
CA THR A 437 -10.81 -27.17 -25.52
C THR A 437 -10.64 -25.68 -25.21
N GLY A 438 -9.40 -25.18 -25.23
CA GLY A 438 -9.01 -23.83 -24.80
C GLY A 438 -8.78 -23.70 -23.28
N GLU A 439 -8.76 -24.82 -22.55
CA GLU A 439 -8.74 -24.86 -21.08
C GLU A 439 -7.41 -25.38 -20.51
N PRO A 440 -6.93 -24.80 -19.39
CA PRO A 440 -5.63 -25.15 -18.81
C PRO A 440 -5.62 -26.59 -18.31
N LEU A 441 -4.50 -27.29 -18.53
CA LEU A 441 -4.30 -28.68 -18.11
C LEU A 441 -3.69 -28.79 -16.71
N HIS A 442 -3.15 -27.68 -16.20
CA HIS A 442 -2.54 -27.53 -14.88
C HIS A 442 -2.54 -26.04 -14.50
N ASN A 443 -2.29 -25.72 -13.23
CA ASN A 443 -1.93 -24.36 -12.82
C ASN A 443 -0.67 -23.87 -13.56
N ALA A 444 -0.55 -22.55 -13.71
CA ALA A 444 0.66 -21.92 -14.20
C ALA A 444 1.80 -22.16 -13.21
N ILE A 445 2.96 -22.66 -13.68
CA ILE A 445 4.15 -22.79 -12.82
C ILE A 445 4.95 -21.49 -12.92
N VAL A 446 5.08 -20.78 -11.79
CA VAL A 446 5.59 -19.41 -11.72
C VAL A 446 7.12 -19.40 -11.82
N TRP A 447 7.70 -18.33 -12.37
CA TRP A 447 9.15 -18.20 -12.58
C TRP A 447 10.01 -18.54 -11.35
N THR A 448 9.59 -18.16 -10.14
CA THR A 448 10.28 -18.42 -8.86
C THR A 448 10.32 -19.89 -8.43
N ASP A 449 9.54 -20.77 -9.08
CA ASP A 449 9.38 -22.17 -8.70
C ASP A 449 10.69 -22.96 -8.85
N THR A 450 11.02 -23.77 -7.84
CA THR A 450 12.25 -24.57 -7.78
C THR A 450 12.01 -26.08 -7.87
N ARG A 451 10.78 -26.55 -8.12
CA ARG A 451 10.44 -27.99 -8.15
C ARG A 451 11.22 -28.78 -9.21
N SER A 452 11.68 -28.09 -10.25
CA SER A 452 12.47 -28.64 -11.34
C SER A 452 13.97 -28.76 -11.02
N ALA A 453 14.43 -28.46 -9.79
CA ALA A 453 15.86 -28.50 -9.44
C ALA A 453 16.54 -29.85 -9.70
N SER A 454 15.89 -30.97 -9.37
CA SER A 454 16.41 -32.32 -9.66
C SER A 454 16.51 -32.59 -11.16
N LEU A 455 15.49 -32.18 -11.92
CA LEU A 455 15.44 -32.27 -13.38
C LEU A 455 16.53 -31.42 -14.05
N VAL A 456 16.78 -30.22 -13.53
CA VAL A 456 17.89 -29.37 -13.97
C VAL A 456 19.24 -30.02 -13.70
N ARG A 457 19.43 -30.67 -12.54
CA ARG A 457 20.66 -31.45 -12.26
C ARG A 457 20.84 -32.62 -13.23
N GLU A 458 19.78 -33.34 -13.57
CA GLU A 458 19.80 -34.41 -14.57
C GLU A 458 20.19 -33.89 -15.96
N PHE A 459 19.51 -32.84 -16.46
CA PHE A 459 19.81 -32.29 -17.79
C PHE A 459 21.19 -31.60 -17.86
N LYS A 460 21.72 -31.08 -16.75
CA LYS A 460 23.12 -30.59 -16.66
C LYS A 460 24.18 -31.68 -16.84
N GLN A 461 23.82 -32.95 -16.73
CA GLN A 461 24.74 -34.07 -17.01
C GLN A 461 24.71 -34.51 -18.49
N LYS A 462 23.80 -33.98 -19.32
CA LYS A 462 23.74 -34.29 -20.75
C LYS A 462 24.82 -33.55 -21.54
N LYS A 463 25.45 -34.27 -22.48
CA LYS A 463 26.39 -33.68 -23.45
C LYS A 463 25.70 -32.60 -24.28
N GLY A 464 26.36 -31.45 -24.44
CA GLY A 464 25.85 -30.31 -25.21
C GLY A 464 25.18 -29.22 -24.35
N VAL A 465 25.06 -29.39 -23.04
CA VAL A 465 24.49 -28.36 -22.14
C VAL A 465 25.23 -27.01 -22.23
N ASP A 466 26.56 -27.05 -22.40
CA ASP A 466 27.40 -25.85 -22.51
C ASP A 466 27.16 -25.07 -23.82
N GLU A 467 26.60 -25.70 -24.85
CA GLU A 467 26.27 -25.06 -26.12
C GLU A 467 24.95 -24.26 -26.05
N LEU A 468 24.05 -24.59 -25.10
CA LEU A 468 22.70 -24.00 -25.03
C LEU A 468 22.73 -22.49 -24.87
N ALA A 469 23.56 -21.98 -23.94
CA ALA A 469 23.67 -20.55 -23.67
C ALA A 469 24.21 -19.76 -24.88
N ALA A 470 25.01 -20.39 -25.75
CA ALA A 470 25.45 -19.77 -26.99
C ALA A 470 24.33 -19.63 -28.03
N ILE A 471 23.24 -20.40 -27.92
CA ILE A 471 22.08 -20.39 -28.82
C ILE A 471 20.93 -19.53 -28.26
N CYS A 472 20.52 -19.78 -27.01
CA CYS A 472 19.38 -19.11 -26.36
C CYS A 472 19.76 -17.97 -25.41
N GLY A 473 21.04 -17.75 -25.13
CA GLY A 473 21.52 -16.64 -24.30
C GLY A 473 21.45 -16.85 -22.78
N GLU A 474 20.82 -17.92 -22.32
CA GLU A 474 20.64 -18.23 -20.89
C GLU A 474 21.19 -19.62 -20.50
N GLN A 475 21.57 -19.77 -19.23
CA GLN A 475 22.02 -21.06 -18.68
C GLN A 475 20.84 -21.88 -18.18
N LEU A 476 20.95 -23.21 -18.27
CA LEU A 476 19.94 -24.11 -17.73
C LEU A 476 19.86 -24.01 -16.20
N THR A 477 18.76 -23.46 -15.70
CA THR A 477 18.43 -23.35 -14.27
C THR A 477 16.94 -23.70 -14.07
N THR A 478 16.40 -23.56 -12.86
CA THR A 478 14.94 -23.73 -12.63
C THR A 478 14.11 -22.57 -13.19
N TYR A 479 14.76 -21.45 -13.54
CA TYR A 479 14.11 -20.19 -13.92
C TYR A 479 13.40 -20.28 -15.30
N PRO A 480 14.03 -20.72 -16.41
CA PRO A 480 13.41 -20.68 -17.73
C PRO A 480 12.24 -21.65 -17.91
N SER A 481 11.36 -21.37 -18.87
CA SER A 481 10.11 -22.13 -19.06
C SER A 481 10.31 -23.62 -19.35
N VAL A 482 11.41 -24.00 -20.01
CA VAL A 482 11.70 -25.42 -20.32
C VAL A 482 11.71 -26.32 -19.10
N ALA A 483 12.33 -25.89 -17.99
CA ALA A 483 12.46 -26.71 -16.79
C ALA A 483 11.07 -27.02 -16.17
N LYS A 484 10.12 -26.10 -16.37
CA LYS A 484 8.73 -26.19 -15.89
C LYS A 484 7.89 -27.08 -16.83
N LEU A 485 8.02 -26.90 -18.15
CA LEU A 485 7.35 -27.74 -19.15
C LEU A 485 7.78 -29.21 -19.05
N LEU A 486 9.07 -29.49 -18.94
CA LEU A 486 9.60 -30.85 -18.80
C LEU A 486 9.13 -31.51 -17.49
N TRP A 487 9.01 -30.73 -16.41
CA TRP A 487 8.42 -31.22 -15.16
C TRP A 487 6.94 -31.59 -15.36
N LEU A 488 6.14 -30.74 -16.02
CA LEU A 488 4.72 -31.01 -16.31
C LEU A 488 4.54 -32.28 -17.16
N LEU A 489 5.35 -32.45 -18.22
CA LEU A 489 5.32 -33.63 -19.09
C LEU A 489 5.65 -34.94 -18.35
N ARG A 490 6.51 -34.89 -17.32
CA ARG A 490 6.90 -36.05 -16.51
C ARG A 490 5.96 -36.36 -15.35
N ASN A 491 5.26 -35.36 -14.80
CA ASN A 491 4.53 -35.48 -13.53
C ASN A 491 3.01 -35.26 -13.63
N VAL A 492 2.48 -34.77 -14.76
CA VAL A 492 1.04 -34.48 -14.90
C VAL A 492 0.44 -35.28 -16.05
N ASP A 493 -0.32 -36.33 -15.72
CA ASP A 493 -0.93 -37.26 -16.69
C ASP A 493 -1.77 -36.55 -17.76
N ALA A 494 -2.49 -35.49 -17.40
CA ALA A 494 -3.30 -34.71 -18.34
C ALA A 494 -2.44 -34.00 -19.41
N VAL A 495 -1.29 -33.44 -18.99
CA VAL A 495 -0.32 -32.78 -19.90
C VAL A 495 0.35 -33.80 -20.80
N LYS A 496 0.79 -34.94 -20.23
CA LYS A 496 1.36 -36.06 -20.99
C LYS A 496 0.38 -36.62 -22.02
N THR A 497 -0.88 -36.81 -21.63
CA THR A 497 -1.94 -37.30 -22.53
C THR A 497 -2.18 -36.34 -23.69
N ALA A 498 -2.26 -35.03 -23.41
CA ALA A 498 -2.41 -34.01 -24.44
C ALA A 498 -1.19 -33.93 -25.38
N TYR A 499 0.02 -34.12 -24.87
CA TYR A 499 1.25 -34.15 -25.67
C TYR A 499 1.29 -35.35 -26.62
N GLU A 500 1.05 -36.57 -26.12
CA GLU A 500 1.02 -37.77 -26.98
C GLU A 500 -0.11 -37.73 -28.02
N ALA A 501 -1.21 -37.02 -27.74
CA ALA A 501 -2.29 -36.76 -28.68
C ALA A 501 -2.01 -35.61 -29.68
N GLY A 502 -0.88 -34.90 -29.56
CA GLY A 502 -0.56 -33.73 -30.36
C GLY A 502 -1.41 -32.49 -30.08
N ASN A 503 -2.13 -32.46 -28.95
CA ASN A 503 -3.09 -31.41 -28.57
C ASN A 503 -2.55 -30.42 -27.55
N LEU A 504 -1.33 -30.62 -27.03
CA LEU A 504 -0.71 -29.71 -26.08
C LEU A 504 -0.38 -28.36 -26.75
N ALA A 505 -0.85 -27.27 -26.16
CA ALA A 505 -0.34 -25.92 -26.40
C ALA A 505 0.44 -25.44 -25.17
N PHE A 506 1.54 -24.74 -25.44
CA PHE A 506 2.38 -24.09 -24.43
C PHE A 506 2.41 -22.58 -24.66
N GLY A 507 2.56 -21.80 -23.59
CA GLY A 507 2.85 -20.39 -23.69
C GLY A 507 3.34 -19.80 -22.37
N THR A 508 4.05 -18.69 -22.49
CA THR A 508 4.26 -17.74 -21.40
C THR A 508 3.00 -16.90 -21.18
N VAL A 509 2.99 -16.06 -20.13
CA VAL A 509 1.79 -15.34 -19.68
C VAL A 509 1.25 -14.36 -20.75
N ASP A 510 2.13 -13.69 -21.51
CA ASP A 510 1.74 -12.92 -22.71
C ASP A 510 0.89 -13.74 -23.68
N THR A 511 1.35 -14.94 -24.02
CA THR A 511 0.70 -15.82 -25.00
C THR A 511 -0.69 -16.21 -24.51
N TRP A 512 -0.80 -16.57 -23.23
CA TRP A 512 -2.07 -16.95 -22.62
C TRP A 512 -3.05 -15.78 -22.53
N LEU A 513 -2.59 -14.59 -22.14
CA LEU A 513 -3.40 -13.37 -22.10
C LEU A 513 -3.87 -12.99 -23.50
N VAL A 514 -2.97 -12.92 -24.49
CA VAL A 514 -3.33 -12.64 -25.89
C VAL A 514 -4.36 -13.65 -26.40
N TYR A 515 -4.14 -14.96 -26.16
CA TYR A 515 -5.05 -16.02 -26.57
C TYR A 515 -6.45 -15.84 -25.95
N LYS A 516 -6.57 -15.77 -24.62
CA LYS A 516 -7.89 -15.69 -23.96
C LYS A 516 -8.58 -14.34 -24.17
N LEU A 517 -7.85 -13.22 -24.18
CA LEU A 517 -8.43 -11.88 -24.40
C LEU A 517 -8.94 -11.67 -25.84
N ASN A 518 -8.36 -12.37 -26.84
CA ASN A 518 -8.91 -12.42 -28.19
C ASN A 518 -10.16 -13.31 -28.33
N GLY A 519 -10.58 -13.99 -27.26
CA GLY A 519 -11.71 -14.93 -27.28
C GLY A 519 -11.31 -16.40 -27.35
N GLY A 520 -10.06 -16.76 -27.03
CA GLY A 520 -9.63 -18.16 -26.91
C GLY A 520 -9.59 -18.90 -28.24
N LYS A 521 -10.03 -20.17 -28.23
CA LYS A 521 -9.99 -21.07 -29.39
C LYS A 521 -10.79 -20.57 -30.59
N GLU A 522 -11.84 -19.78 -30.35
CA GLU A 522 -12.72 -19.24 -31.40
C GLU A 522 -11.99 -18.24 -32.32
N ALA A 523 -11.01 -17.50 -31.78
CA ALA A 523 -10.15 -16.57 -32.53
C ALA A 523 -8.75 -17.14 -32.80
N ASN A 524 -8.26 -18.02 -31.92
CA ASN A 524 -6.97 -18.70 -32.00
C ASN A 524 -5.76 -17.79 -32.28
N VAL A 525 -5.72 -16.60 -31.67
CA VAL A 525 -4.58 -15.68 -31.73
C VAL A 525 -3.49 -16.19 -30.79
N PHE A 526 -2.62 -17.04 -31.32
CA PHE A 526 -1.59 -17.77 -30.57
C PHE A 526 -0.19 -17.29 -30.95
N VAL A 527 0.26 -16.23 -30.27
CA VAL A 527 1.50 -15.50 -30.56
C VAL A 527 2.24 -15.11 -29.28
N SER A 528 3.55 -14.87 -29.40
CA SER A 528 4.43 -14.36 -28.34
C SER A 528 5.44 -13.38 -28.94
N ASP A 529 6.05 -12.51 -28.14
CA ASP A 529 7.11 -11.61 -28.60
C ASP A 529 8.52 -12.18 -28.32
N PRO A 530 9.57 -11.76 -29.05
CA PRO A 530 10.94 -12.21 -28.82
C PRO A 530 11.46 -12.02 -27.39
N SER A 531 11.01 -11.00 -26.65
CA SER A 531 11.45 -10.76 -25.27
C SER A 531 10.85 -11.73 -24.25
N ASN A 532 9.69 -12.33 -24.54
CA ASN A 532 9.14 -13.48 -23.80
C ASN A 532 9.66 -14.81 -24.34
N ALA A 533 9.63 -15.03 -25.66
CA ALA A 533 10.06 -16.27 -26.28
C ALA A 533 11.55 -16.58 -26.02
N GLY A 534 12.40 -15.56 -25.89
CA GLY A 534 13.81 -15.68 -25.50
C GLY A 534 14.07 -16.10 -24.04
N ARG A 535 13.02 -16.38 -23.25
CA ARG A 535 13.07 -16.80 -21.83
C ARG A 535 12.66 -18.25 -21.60
N THR A 536 12.48 -18.96 -22.71
CA THR A 536 11.91 -20.31 -22.73
C THR A 536 12.98 -21.39 -22.86
N MET A 537 14.22 -21.03 -23.21
CA MET A 537 15.24 -21.90 -23.82
C MET A 537 14.79 -22.66 -25.09
N PHE A 538 13.77 -22.19 -25.82
CA PHE A 538 13.38 -22.78 -27.12
C PHE A 538 13.78 -21.92 -28.32
N MET A 539 13.99 -20.62 -28.14
CA MET A 539 14.27 -19.66 -29.21
C MET A 539 15.78 -19.48 -29.43
N ASN A 540 16.23 -19.44 -30.68
CA ASN A 540 17.55 -18.91 -31.04
C ASN A 540 17.49 -17.38 -30.97
N ILE A 541 18.31 -16.77 -30.12
CA ILE A 541 18.23 -15.32 -29.93
C ILE A 541 18.71 -14.51 -31.15
N ARG A 542 19.33 -15.11 -32.17
CA ARG A 542 19.86 -14.36 -33.33
C ARG A 542 18.87 -14.16 -34.47
N ASP A 543 17.92 -15.08 -34.62
CA ASP A 543 16.94 -15.09 -35.72
C ASP A 543 15.47 -15.09 -35.25
N PHE A 544 15.25 -15.18 -33.92
CA PHE A 544 13.93 -15.22 -33.28
C PHE A 544 13.04 -16.38 -33.75
N THR A 545 13.65 -17.51 -34.11
CA THR A 545 12.96 -18.76 -34.44
C THR A 545 13.17 -19.83 -33.37
N TYR A 546 12.30 -20.85 -33.34
CA TYR A 546 12.49 -22.00 -32.45
C TYR A 546 13.63 -22.90 -32.97
N ASP A 547 14.64 -23.10 -32.15
CA ASP A 547 15.85 -23.82 -32.55
C ASP A 547 15.68 -25.34 -32.40
N LYS A 548 15.90 -26.06 -33.50
CA LYS A 548 15.79 -27.52 -33.49
C LYS A 548 16.75 -28.17 -32.50
N LYS A 549 17.97 -27.64 -32.32
CA LYS A 549 18.97 -28.23 -31.39
C LYS A 549 18.52 -28.12 -29.94
N LEU A 550 17.88 -26.99 -29.58
CA LEU A 550 17.32 -26.80 -28.24
C LEU A 550 16.19 -27.80 -28.00
N LEU A 551 15.23 -27.89 -28.91
CA LEU A 551 14.10 -28.84 -28.79
C LEU A 551 14.57 -30.30 -28.77
N ASP A 552 15.52 -30.68 -29.63
CA ASP A 552 16.15 -32.01 -29.64
C ASP A 552 16.84 -32.34 -28.31
N PHE A 553 17.63 -31.41 -27.74
CA PHE A 553 18.32 -31.60 -26.45
C PHE A 553 17.33 -31.82 -25.30
N PHE A 554 16.21 -31.11 -25.33
CA PHE A 554 15.13 -31.23 -24.36
C PHE A 554 14.13 -32.38 -24.65
N GLU A 555 14.37 -33.18 -25.69
CA GLU A 555 13.51 -34.31 -26.11
C GLU A 555 12.06 -33.88 -26.44
N LEU A 556 11.90 -32.66 -26.95
CA LEU A 556 10.61 -32.07 -27.33
C LEU A 556 10.35 -32.25 -28.83
N ASP A 557 9.23 -32.90 -29.15
CA ASP A 557 8.77 -33.17 -30.51
C ASP A 557 7.85 -32.03 -31.00
N PRO A 558 8.26 -31.23 -32.01
CA PRO A 558 7.46 -30.11 -32.52
C PRO A 558 6.13 -30.51 -33.16
N SER A 559 5.91 -31.80 -33.45
CA SER A 559 4.62 -32.30 -33.93
C SER A 559 3.62 -32.55 -32.79
N LYS A 560 4.12 -32.73 -31.56
CA LYS A 560 3.32 -33.05 -30.36
C LYS A 560 2.94 -31.82 -29.54
N ILE A 561 3.75 -30.77 -29.59
CA ILE A 561 3.52 -29.51 -28.88
C ILE A 561 3.36 -28.33 -29.83
N SER A 562 2.30 -27.56 -29.64
CA SER A 562 2.08 -26.29 -30.34
C SER A 562 2.78 -25.18 -29.56
N LEU A 563 3.74 -24.51 -30.19
CA LEU A 563 4.44 -23.33 -29.66
C LEU A 563 3.88 -22.06 -30.34
N PRO A 564 3.80 -20.92 -29.64
CA PRO A 564 3.19 -19.70 -30.17
C PRO A 564 4.02 -19.12 -31.31
N LYS A 565 3.37 -18.50 -32.30
CA LYS A 565 4.13 -17.82 -33.35
C LYS A 565 4.84 -16.60 -32.76
N ILE A 566 6.16 -16.58 -32.87
CA ILE A 566 6.98 -15.42 -32.48
C ILE A 566 6.70 -14.28 -33.47
N VAL A 567 6.33 -13.10 -32.95
CA VAL A 567 6.00 -11.90 -33.73
C VAL A 567 6.59 -10.65 -33.05
N PRO A 568 6.95 -9.58 -33.80
CA PRO A 568 7.63 -8.43 -33.22
C PRO A 568 6.89 -7.78 -32.04
N SER A 569 7.65 -7.31 -31.04
CA SER A 569 7.16 -6.69 -29.81
C SER A 569 6.25 -5.47 -30.04
N ALA A 570 6.36 -4.81 -31.20
CA ALA A 570 5.41 -3.82 -31.68
C ALA A 570 4.89 -4.20 -33.08
N HIS A 571 3.60 -4.56 -33.19
CA HIS A 571 2.99 -4.96 -34.46
C HIS A 571 1.49 -4.62 -34.52
N ALA A 572 1.08 -3.86 -35.54
CA ALA A 572 -0.25 -3.24 -35.66
C ALA A 572 -1.47 -4.20 -35.65
N THR A 573 -1.26 -5.50 -35.91
CA THR A 573 -2.33 -6.50 -36.07
C THR A 573 -2.03 -7.90 -35.52
N ALA A 574 -0.80 -8.22 -35.10
CA ALA A 574 -0.42 -9.63 -34.86
C ALA A 574 -1.05 -10.21 -33.59
N TYR A 575 -1.24 -9.36 -32.58
CA TYR A 575 -1.86 -9.70 -31.30
C TYR A 575 -3.39 -9.55 -31.30
N GLY A 576 -4.00 -9.24 -32.44
CA GLY A 576 -5.45 -9.16 -32.62
C GLY A 576 -6.12 -8.01 -31.84
N LYS A 577 -7.24 -8.30 -31.17
CA LYS A 577 -8.10 -7.32 -30.48
C LYS A 577 -8.94 -7.96 -29.37
N LEU A 578 -9.31 -7.17 -28.36
CA LEU A 578 -10.12 -7.66 -27.25
C LEU A 578 -11.52 -8.12 -27.72
N ALA A 579 -11.94 -9.31 -27.29
CA ALA A 579 -13.27 -9.88 -27.59
C ALA A 579 -14.35 -9.51 -26.56
N SER A 580 -13.93 -9.13 -25.35
CA SER A 580 -14.75 -8.78 -24.17
C SER A 580 -14.25 -7.47 -23.53
N THR A 581 -14.68 -7.16 -22.30
CA THR A 581 -14.44 -5.91 -21.55
C THR A 581 -15.08 -4.65 -22.18
N ALA A 582 -15.02 -3.53 -21.46
CA ALA A 582 -15.38 -2.20 -21.93
C ALA A 582 -14.58 -1.77 -23.18
N LEU A 583 -13.39 -2.35 -23.38
CA LEU A 583 -12.50 -2.07 -24.52
C LEU A 583 -12.65 -3.09 -25.68
N LYS A 584 -13.78 -3.79 -25.76
CA LYS A 584 -14.08 -4.74 -26.83
C LYS A 584 -13.85 -4.12 -28.22
N GLY A 585 -13.01 -4.78 -29.02
CA GLY A 585 -12.64 -4.36 -30.37
C GLY A 585 -11.37 -3.49 -30.46
N VAL A 586 -10.87 -2.96 -29.33
CA VAL A 586 -9.57 -2.27 -29.28
C VAL A 586 -8.45 -3.28 -29.55
N ARG A 587 -7.49 -2.90 -30.40
CA ARG A 587 -6.38 -3.78 -30.81
C ARG A 587 -5.32 -3.90 -29.73
N ILE A 588 -4.81 -5.11 -29.53
CA ILE A 588 -3.53 -5.34 -28.86
C ILE A 588 -2.45 -5.17 -29.94
N THR A 589 -1.43 -4.36 -29.67
CA THR A 589 -0.39 -4.05 -30.68
C THR A 589 1.02 -3.95 -30.13
N GLY A 590 1.19 -3.93 -28.80
CA GLY A 590 2.48 -4.05 -28.13
C GLY A 590 2.49 -5.27 -27.20
N CYS A 591 3.60 -5.99 -27.14
CA CYS A 591 3.85 -7.07 -26.21
C CYS A 591 5.33 -7.11 -25.84
N LEU A 592 5.65 -7.07 -24.54
CA LEU A 592 7.01 -7.14 -24.02
C LEU A 592 7.01 -7.87 -22.67
N GLY A 593 8.01 -8.69 -22.40
CA GLY A 593 8.22 -9.24 -21.05
C GLY A 593 8.58 -8.14 -20.05
N ASP A 594 8.10 -8.23 -18.81
CA ASP A 594 8.15 -7.17 -17.79
C ASP A 594 9.46 -6.39 -17.69
N GLN A 595 10.60 -7.07 -17.55
CA GLN A 595 11.86 -6.39 -17.35
C GLN A 595 12.37 -5.69 -18.63
N SER A 596 12.01 -6.22 -19.80
CA SER A 596 12.25 -5.60 -21.11
C SER A 596 11.31 -4.41 -21.34
N ALA A 597 10.04 -4.51 -20.92
CA ALA A 597 9.10 -3.39 -20.91
C ALA A 597 9.60 -2.24 -20.01
N ALA A 598 10.07 -2.54 -18.79
CA ALA A 598 10.66 -1.54 -17.91
C ALA A 598 11.89 -0.84 -18.52
N LEU A 599 12.72 -1.56 -19.29
CA LEU A 599 13.83 -0.95 -20.05
C LEU A 599 13.33 0.01 -21.14
N VAL A 600 12.28 -0.36 -21.89
CA VAL A 600 11.63 0.53 -22.87
C VAL A 600 11.03 1.77 -22.20
N GLY A 601 10.30 1.61 -21.09
CA GLY A 601 9.68 2.70 -20.34
C GLY A 601 10.66 3.65 -19.64
N GLN A 602 11.92 3.23 -19.45
CA GLN A 602 13.03 4.06 -18.98
C GLN A 602 13.79 4.77 -20.13
N GLY A 603 13.30 4.68 -21.37
CA GLY A 603 13.99 5.24 -22.54
C GLY A 603 15.26 4.47 -22.93
N GLY A 604 15.33 3.18 -22.59
CA GLY A 604 16.49 2.29 -22.80
C GLY A 604 16.71 1.86 -24.26
N PHE A 605 16.52 2.76 -25.22
CA PHE A 605 16.63 2.49 -26.66
C PHE A 605 18.08 2.44 -27.17
N SER A 606 18.99 3.16 -26.50
CA SER A 606 20.39 3.28 -26.90
C SER A 606 21.28 2.28 -26.17
N LYS A 607 22.28 1.74 -26.88
CA LYS A 607 23.36 0.94 -26.28
C LYS A 607 24.00 1.72 -25.12
N GLY A 608 24.18 1.06 -23.97
CA GLY A 608 24.74 1.66 -22.76
C GLY A 608 23.72 2.18 -21.74
N ARG A 609 22.44 2.27 -22.09
CA ARG A 609 21.38 2.58 -21.12
C ARG A 609 21.12 1.33 -20.27
N ALA A 610 21.29 1.47 -18.95
CA ALA A 610 20.95 0.46 -17.96
C ALA A 610 19.78 0.89 -17.09
N LYS A 611 18.96 -0.08 -16.65
CA LYS A 611 17.94 0.11 -15.62
C LYS A 611 18.04 -0.94 -14.53
N ASN A 612 17.59 -0.63 -13.31
CA ASN A 612 17.36 -1.60 -12.25
C ASN A 612 15.96 -1.45 -11.61
N THR A 613 15.18 -2.53 -11.67
CA THR A 613 13.83 -2.60 -11.05
C THR A 613 13.91 -3.28 -9.70
N TYR A 614 13.61 -2.57 -8.61
CA TYR A 614 13.68 -3.10 -7.24
C TYR A 614 12.31 -3.58 -6.75
N GLY A 615 12.04 -4.88 -6.87
CA GLY A 615 10.87 -5.55 -6.30
C GLY A 615 11.23 -6.39 -5.07
N THR A 616 10.68 -7.60 -4.99
CA THR A 616 11.07 -8.64 -4.02
C THR A 616 12.55 -9.01 -4.21
N GLY A 617 12.93 -9.32 -5.45
CA GLY A 617 14.32 -9.30 -5.94
C GLY A 617 14.63 -7.98 -6.66
N ALA A 618 15.73 -7.90 -7.38
CA ALA A 618 16.00 -6.78 -8.28
C ALA A 618 16.52 -7.27 -9.65
N PHE A 619 16.14 -6.58 -10.73
CA PHE A 619 16.40 -6.99 -12.10
C PHE A 619 17.04 -5.87 -12.90
N LEU A 620 18.32 -6.06 -13.20
CA LEU A 620 19.13 -5.15 -13.98
C LEU A 620 19.11 -5.56 -15.45
N LEU A 621 18.83 -4.63 -16.36
CA LEU A 621 19.05 -4.82 -17.79
C LEU A 621 19.93 -3.70 -18.34
N LEU A 622 20.88 -4.06 -19.21
CA LEU A 622 21.73 -3.15 -19.99
C LEU A 622 21.48 -3.37 -21.48
N ASN A 623 21.02 -2.37 -22.21
CA ASN A 623 20.93 -2.43 -23.67
C ASN A 623 22.35 -2.52 -24.28
N VAL A 624 22.61 -3.58 -25.07
CA VAL A 624 23.90 -3.82 -25.74
C VAL A 624 23.88 -3.55 -27.25
N GLY A 625 22.76 -3.06 -27.78
CA GLY A 625 22.55 -2.72 -29.18
C GLY A 625 21.98 -3.87 -30.02
N THR A 626 22.27 -3.86 -31.32
CA THR A 626 21.67 -4.77 -32.33
C THR A 626 22.35 -6.14 -32.47
N LYS A 627 23.27 -6.47 -31.57
CA LYS A 627 23.97 -7.76 -31.54
C LYS A 627 23.91 -8.34 -30.12
N PRO A 628 23.55 -9.62 -29.94
CA PRO A 628 23.59 -10.23 -28.62
C PRO A 628 25.04 -10.36 -28.14
N VAL A 629 25.26 -10.01 -26.88
CA VAL A 629 26.51 -10.28 -26.16
C VAL A 629 26.26 -11.53 -25.33
N ILE A 630 26.91 -12.65 -25.66
CA ILE A 630 26.85 -13.87 -24.83
C ILE A 630 27.77 -13.65 -23.63
N SER A 631 27.22 -13.73 -22.43
CA SER A 631 27.95 -13.42 -21.20
C SER A 631 28.99 -14.49 -20.84
N SER A 632 30.12 -14.04 -20.31
CA SER A 632 31.16 -14.87 -19.70
C SER A 632 31.20 -14.76 -18.17
N HIS A 633 30.44 -13.81 -17.59
CA HIS A 633 30.35 -13.54 -16.15
C HIS A 633 29.03 -14.01 -15.51
N GLY A 634 28.33 -14.95 -16.16
CA GLY A 634 27.12 -15.58 -15.61
C GLY A 634 25.84 -14.72 -15.68
N LEU A 635 25.85 -13.64 -16.47
CA LEU A 635 24.65 -12.89 -16.85
C LEU A 635 23.86 -13.63 -17.93
N MET A 636 22.59 -13.26 -18.10
CA MET A 636 21.72 -13.73 -19.18
C MET A 636 21.81 -12.77 -20.38
N SER A 637 21.65 -13.30 -21.58
CA SER A 637 21.67 -12.55 -22.85
C SER A 637 20.28 -12.65 -23.47
N THR A 638 19.56 -11.54 -23.62
CA THR A 638 18.12 -11.55 -23.93
C THR A 638 17.74 -10.50 -24.97
N VAL A 639 16.52 -10.60 -25.52
CA VAL A 639 15.97 -9.57 -26.40
C VAL A 639 15.37 -8.44 -25.56
N ALA A 640 15.82 -7.21 -25.80
CA ALA A 640 15.29 -6.00 -25.17
C ALA A 640 13.96 -5.58 -25.78
N PHE A 641 13.88 -5.56 -27.12
CA PHE A 641 12.65 -5.33 -27.88
C PHE A 641 12.87 -5.64 -29.37
N ASP A 642 11.79 -6.01 -30.07
CA ASP A 642 11.75 -6.06 -31.53
C ASP A 642 10.69 -5.08 -32.08
N PHE A 643 11.18 -3.96 -32.63
CA PHE A 643 10.37 -2.94 -33.31
C PHE A 643 10.68 -2.91 -34.83
N SER A 644 11.21 -4.01 -35.40
CA SER A 644 11.64 -4.08 -36.79
C SER A 644 10.58 -3.73 -37.87
N PRO A 645 9.26 -3.99 -37.69
CA PRO A 645 8.24 -3.53 -38.65
C PRO A 645 8.14 -2.00 -38.77
N LEU A 646 8.72 -1.27 -37.84
CA LEU A 646 8.65 0.19 -37.69
C LEU A 646 10.00 0.86 -38.03
N GLY A 647 10.91 0.13 -38.70
CA GLY A 647 12.22 0.63 -39.13
C GLY A 647 13.29 0.68 -38.03
N VAL A 648 12.95 0.29 -36.79
CA VAL A 648 13.88 0.23 -35.66
C VAL A 648 14.47 -1.19 -35.56
N PRO A 649 15.80 -1.38 -35.67
CA PRO A 649 16.39 -2.71 -35.58
C PRO A 649 16.16 -3.34 -34.19
N PRO A 650 16.04 -4.68 -34.09
CA PRO A 650 15.90 -5.34 -32.80
C PRO A 650 17.07 -5.03 -31.87
N ALA A 651 16.79 -4.87 -30.59
CA ALA A 651 17.77 -4.59 -29.56
C ALA A 651 17.91 -5.75 -28.59
N TYR A 652 19.12 -5.94 -28.07
CA TYR A 652 19.47 -6.96 -27.09
C TYR A 652 19.83 -6.32 -25.75
N ALA A 653 19.68 -7.08 -24.68
CA ALA A 653 20.15 -6.72 -23.36
C ALA A 653 21.01 -7.83 -22.73
N LEU A 654 21.99 -7.42 -21.91
CA LEU A 654 22.47 -8.25 -20.82
C LEU A 654 21.54 -8.06 -19.63
N GLU A 655 21.28 -9.15 -18.90
CA GLU A 655 20.42 -9.17 -17.71
C GLU A 655 21.13 -9.86 -16.54
N GLY A 656 20.97 -9.28 -15.36
CA GLY A 656 21.36 -9.91 -14.11
C GLY A 656 20.26 -9.74 -13.06
N SER A 657 20.04 -10.78 -12.27
CA SER A 657 18.99 -10.84 -11.26
C SER A 657 19.57 -11.00 -9.86
N ILE A 658 18.94 -10.32 -8.89
CA ILE A 658 19.23 -10.38 -7.47
C ILE A 658 18.02 -11.04 -6.81
N ALA A 659 18.18 -12.25 -6.26
CA ALA A 659 17.09 -12.99 -5.61
C ALA A 659 16.45 -12.20 -4.44
N VAL A 660 17.29 -11.49 -3.69
CA VAL A 660 16.93 -10.88 -2.41
C VAL A 660 17.26 -9.40 -2.40
N ALA A 661 16.23 -8.57 -2.64
CA ALA A 661 16.28 -7.12 -2.52
C ALA A 661 15.22 -6.65 -1.52
N GLY A 662 14.00 -6.31 -1.96
CA GLY A 662 12.89 -5.94 -1.07
C GLY A 662 12.45 -7.05 -0.11
N SER A 663 12.73 -8.31 -0.41
CA SER A 663 12.54 -9.43 0.54
C SER A 663 13.44 -9.33 1.77
N SER A 664 14.64 -8.74 1.68
CA SER A 664 15.48 -8.49 2.87
C SER A 664 14.85 -7.47 3.83
N VAL A 665 14.19 -6.45 3.29
CA VAL A 665 13.40 -5.48 4.06
C VAL A 665 12.22 -6.16 4.75
N LYS A 666 11.49 -7.00 4.00
CA LYS A 666 10.39 -7.81 4.55
C LYS A 666 10.86 -8.81 5.62
N PHE A 667 12.07 -9.35 5.51
CA PHE A 667 12.68 -10.21 6.53
C PHE A 667 12.97 -9.46 7.84
N LEU A 668 13.56 -8.26 7.79
CA LEU A 668 13.74 -7.43 8.98
C LEU A 668 12.40 -7.10 9.66
N MET A 669 11.37 -6.84 8.85
CA MET A 669 10.01 -6.51 9.28
C MET A 669 9.32 -7.71 9.95
N ASN A 670 9.17 -8.81 9.22
CA ASN A 670 8.34 -9.95 9.61
C ASN A 670 9.06 -10.93 10.55
N ASN A 671 10.34 -11.22 10.29
CA ASN A 671 11.08 -12.27 11.00
C ASN A 671 11.85 -11.72 12.20
N LEU A 672 12.41 -10.51 12.10
CA LEU A 672 13.17 -9.89 13.19
C LEU A 672 12.38 -8.83 13.98
N GLY A 673 11.19 -8.42 13.52
CA GLY A 673 10.33 -7.47 14.22
C GLY A 673 10.96 -6.08 14.39
N PHE A 674 11.81 -5.65 13.46
CA PHE A 674 12.51 -4.36 13.57
C PHE A 674 11.58 -3.15 13.39
N PHE A 675 10.56 -3.30 12.54
CA PHE A 675 9.54 -2.31 12.22
C PHE A 675 8.29 -3.03 11.70
N ARG A 676 7.14 -2.33 11.63
CA ARG A 676 5.87 -2.91 11.14
C ARG A 676 5.63 -2.70 9.64
N ASP A 677 6.16 -1.61 9.09
CA ASP A 677 5.90 -1.18 7.71
C ASP A 677 7.21 -1.04 6.94
N SER A 678 7.28 -1.55 5.72
CA SER A 678 8.54 -1.67 4.96
C SER A 678 9.23 -0.32 4.68
N HIS A 679 8.47 0.77 4.57
CA HIS A 679 9.02 2.12 4.36
C HIS A 679 9.86 2.61 5.55
N LYS A 680 9.63 2.09 6.76
CA LYS A 680 10.35 2.45 7.99
C LYS A 680 11.81 1.99 8.04
N ILE A 681 12.26 1.14 7.10
CA ILE A 681 13.70 0.78 7.03
C ILE A 681 14.60 2.00 6.85
N SER A 682 14.16 3.01 6.06
CA SER A 682 14.95 4.21 5.80
C SER A 682 15.11 5.06 7.07
N GLU A 683 14.02 5.27 7.81
CA GLU A 683 14.03 5.97 9.10
C GLU A 683 14.93 5.25 10.11
N LEU A 684 14.84 3.92 10.20
CA LEU A 684 15.68 3.12 11.09
C LEU A 684 17.17 3.16 10.68
N ALA A 685 17.49 3.07 9.39
CA ALA A 685 18.85 3.17 8.88
C ALA A 685 19.46 4.57 9.01
N GLN A 686 18.62 5.61 9.17
CA GLN A 686 19.02 7.00 9.43
C GLN A 686 19.26 7.30 10.92
N THR A 687 18.90 6.40 11.85
CA THR A 687 19.26 6.59 13.28
C THR A 687 20.76 6.41 13.54
N VAL A 688 21.53 6.01 12.53
CA VAL A 688 22.98 5.77 12.58
C VAL A 688 23.68 6.39 11.35
N PRO A 689 24.94 6.86 11.50
CA PRO A 689 25.66 7.52 10.41
C PRO A 689 26.13 6.54 9.30
N ASP A 690 26.38 5.28 9.65
CA ASP A 690 26.89 4.24 8.74
C ASP A 690 26.39 2.83 9.13
N ASN A 691 27.05 1.77 8.64
CA ASN A 691 26.71 0.38 8.94
C ASN A 691 27.28 -0.15 10.28
N GLY A 692 28.00 0.67 11.06
CA GLY A 692 28.61 0.28 12.34
C GLY A 692 29.66 -0.83 12.21
N GLY A 693 30.23 -1.01 11.01
CA GLY A 693 31.10 -2.13 10.67
C GLY A 693 30.37 -3.42 10.25
N THR A 694 29.04 -3.42 10.27
CA THR A 694 28.18 -4.57 9.91
C THR A 694 28.16 -4.79 8.40
N VAL A 695 28.12 -6.05 7.94
CA VAL A 695 27.87 -6.42 6.53
C VAL A 695 26.89 -7.58 6.49
N PHE A 696 25.83 -7.49 5.67
CA PHE A 696 24.80 -8.52 5.60
C PHE A 696 24.76 -9.15 4.21
N VAL A 697 25.33 -10.34 4.03
CA VAL A 697 25.17 -11.11 2.80
C VAL A 697 23.77 -11.72 2.80
N THR A 698 22.85 -11.19 1.99
CA THR A 698 21.43 -11.56 1.99
C THR A 698 21.12 -12.82 1.17
N ALA A 699 21.99 -13.84 1.22
CA ALA A 699 21.91 -15.06 0.41
C ALA A 699 20.85 -16.07 0.91
N PHE A 700 19.61 -15.64 1.18
CA PHE A 700 18.58 -16.53 1.76
C PHE A 700 18.26 -17.76 0.91
N SER A 701 18.47 -17.66 -0.41
CA SER A 701 18.29 -18.73 -1.39
C SER A 701 19.55 -18.91 -2.25
N GLY A 702 20.73 -18.73 -1.64
CA GLY A 702 21.99 -18.58 -2.35
C GLY A 702 22.17 -17.18 -2.96
N LEU A 703 23.21 -17.03 -3.78
CA LEU A 703 23.50 -15.83 -4.59
C LEU A 703 23.42 -16.18 -6.07
N PHE A 704 22.75 -15.34 -6.86
CA PHE A 704 22.68 -15.45 -8.32
C PHE A 704 23.86 -14.69 -8.97
N ALA A 705 23.71 -14.22 -10.21
CA ALA A 705 24.75 -13.53 -10.95
C ALA A 705 25.35 -12.32 -10.18
N PRO A 706 26.66 -12.07 -10.29
CA PRO A 706 27.67 -12.87 -11.00
C PRO A 706 28.21 -14.06 -10.19
N TYR A 707 27.74 -14.27 -8.96
CA TYR A 707 28.35 -15.20 -7.99
C TYR A 707 27.96 -16.67 -8.21
N TRP A 708 26.67 -16.96 -8.43
CA TRP A 708 26.12 -18.32 -8.61
C TRP A 708 26.51 -19.32 -7.51
N ILE A 709 26.29 -18.92 -6.26
CA ILE A 709 26.65 -19.68 -5.06
C ILE A 709 25.38 -20.17 -4.39
N ASP A 710 25.01 -21.42 -4.66
CA ASP A 710 23.86 -22.11 -4.06
C ASP A 710 24.10 -22.47 -2.58
N SER A 711 25.35 -22.77 -2.23
CA SER A 711 25.78 -23.16 -0.88
C SER A 711 25.83 -22.04 0.17
N ALA A 712 25.50 -20.80 -0.21
CA ALA A 712 25.50 -19.65 0.69
C ALA A 712 24.13 -19.46 1.38
N LYS A 713 24.15 -18.97 2.63
CA LYS A 713 22.96 -18.56 3.39
C LYS A 713 23.04 -17.11 3.86
N GLY A 714 21.93 -16.58 4.37
CA GLY A 714 21.89 -15.22 4.90
C GLY A 714 22.84 -15.02 6.08
N THR A 715 23.94 -14.30 5.90
CA THR A 715 25.02 -14.18 6.90
C THR A 715 25.29 -12.73 7.28
N LEU A 716 25.25 -12.44 8.58
CA LEU A 716 25.45 -11.11 9.15
C LEU A 716 26.81 -11.03 9.88
N PHE A 717 27.76 -10.31 9.29
CA PHE A 717 29.12 -10.15 9.78
C PHE A 717 29.34 -8.81 10.49
N GLY A 718 30.39 -8.71 11.31
CA GLY A 718 30.87 -7.44 11.87
C GLY A 718 30.09 -6.94 13.09
N LEU A 719 29.30 -7.79 13.73
CA LEU A 719 28.59 -7.45 14.97
C LEU A 719 29.58 -7.18 16.11
N THR A 720 29.31 -6.12 16.88
CA THR A 720 30.02 -5.76 18.11
C THR A 720 29.02 -5.36 19.19
N ALA A 721 29.48 -5.15 20.43
CA ALA A 721 28.63 -4.61 21.50
C ALA A 721 28.05 -3.20 21.21
N HIS A 722 28.56 -2.49 20.20
CA HIS A 722 28.03 -1.20 19.75
C HIS A 722 26.95 -1.34 18.65
N THR A 723 26.77 -2.52 18.05
CA THR A 723 25.84 -2.68 16.92
C THR A 723 24.38 -2.46 17.36
N GLN A 724 23.61 -1.78 16.51
CA GLN A 724 22.23 -1.37 16.78
C GLN A 724 21.34 -1.80 15.61
N ARG A 725 20.02 -1.77 15.79
CA ARG A 725 19.06 -2.11 14.72
C ARG A 725 19.24 -1.23 13.47
N GLY A 726 19.59 0.05 13.65
CA GLY A 726 19.90 0.96 12.54
C GLY A 726 21.12 0.52 11.71
N HIS A 727 22.18 0.05 12.37
CA HIS A 727 23.39 -0.47 11.70
C HIS A 727 23.07 -1.68 10.79
N ILE A 728 22.18 -2.57 11.24
CA ILE A 728 21.71 -3.74 10.47
C ILE A 728 20.76 -3.31 9.33
N ALA A 729 19.86 -2.36 9.58
CA ALA A 729 18.99 -1.79 8.54
C ALA A 729 19.80 -1.11 7.42
N ARG A 730 20.85 -0.36 7.79
CA ARG A 730 21.81 0.21 6.84
C ARG A 730 22.53 -0.88 6.04
N ALA A 731 23.10 -1.89 6.71
CA ALA A 731 23.78 -3.01 6.05
C ALA A 731 22.86 -3.78 5.07
N THR A 732 21.56 -3.85 5.35
CA THR A 732 20.54 -4.47 4.48
C THR A 732 20.31 -3.67 3.18
N ILE A 733 20.25 -2.34 3.28
CA ILE A 733 20.18 -1.45 2.12
C ILE A 733 21.47 -1.55 1.30
N GLU A 734 22.62 -1.45 1.95
CA GLU A 734 23.94 -1.57 1.32
C GLU A 734 24.12 -2.91 0.60
N ALA A 735 23.66 -4.03 1.16
CA ALA A 735 23.72 -5.35 0.53
C ALA A 735 23.05 -5.40 -0.85
N THR A 736 21.88 -4.76 -1.00
CA THR A 736 21.21 -4.66 -2.31
C THR A 736 22.02 -3.80 -3.27
N CYS A 737 22.66 -2.74 -2.75
CA CYS A 737 23.47 -1.83 -3.55
C CYS A 737 24.79 -2.46 -4.03
N PHE A 738 25.42 -3.29 -3.20
CA PHE A 738 26.63 -4.05 -3.56
C PHE A 738 26.34 -5.17 -4.57
N GLN A 739 25.22 -5.90 -4.41
CA GLN A 739 24.79 -6.90 -5.42
C GLN A 739 24.48 -6.22 -6.76
N THR A 740 23.83 -5.06 -6.75
CA THR A 740 23.59 -4.24 -7.95
C THR A 740 24.92 -3.86 -8.61
N ARG A 741 25.90 -3.38 -7.83
CA ARG A 741 27.25 -3.08 -8.34
C ARG A 741 27.92 -4.30 -8.96
N ALA A 742 27.88 -5.46 -8.32
CA ALA A 742 28.51 -6.67 -8.83
C ALA A 742 27.97 -7.09 -10.21
N ILE A 743 26.67 -6.93 -10.43
CA ILE A 743 26.04 -7.18 -11.73
C ILE A 743 26.42 -6.11 -12.76
N LEU A 744 26.48 -4.83 -12.38
CA LEU A 744 26.94 -3.77 -13.29
C LEU A 744 28.42 -3.93 -13.68
N ASP A 745 29.29 -4.31 -12.74
CA ASP A 745 30.70 -4.60 -13.01
C ASP A 745 30.83 -5.74 -14.05
N ALA A 746 30.05 -6.82 -13.89
CA ALA A 746 29.98 -7.92 -14.86
C ALA A 746 29.40 -7.48 -16.23
N MET A 747 28.36 -6.64 -16.24
CA MET A 747 27.75 -6.11 -17.47
C MET A 747 28.72 -5.26 -18.28
N GLN A 748 29.53 -4.44 -17.62
CA GLN A 748 30.59 -3.65 -18.27
C GLN A 748 31.70 -4.55 -18.82
N ALA A 749 32.09 -5.60 -18.07
CA ALA A 749 33.10 -6.57 -18.49
C ALA A 749 32.69 -7.36 -19.74
N ASP A 750 31.45 -7.85 -19.81
CA ASP A 750 30.94 -8.61 -20.97
C ASP A 750 30.63 -7.72 -22.19
N SER A 751 30.06 -6.53 -21.99
CA SER A 751 29.60 -5.67 -23.10
C SER A 751 30.66 -4.71 -23.66
N GLY A 752 31.73 -4.45 -22.89
CA GLY A 752 32.70 -3.40 -23.17
C GLY A 752 32.14 -1.98 -23.09
N VAL A 753 30.94 -1.78 -22.52
CA VAL A 753 30.30 -0.47 -22.41
C VAL A 753 30.60 0.15 -21.04
N THR A 754 31.03 1.41 -21.02
CA THR A 754 31.11 2.20 -19.78
C THR A 754 29.75 2.78 -19.45
N LEU A 755 29.25 2.52 -18.25
CA LEU A 755 27.98 3.07 -17.76
C LEU A 755 28.19 4.51 -17.26
N THR A 756 27.26 5.41 -17.61
CA THR A 756 27.26 6.82 -17.17
C THR A 756 26.24 7.09 -16.07
N ASP A 757 25.15 6.34 -16.09
CA ASP A 757 24.00 6.47 -15.19
C ASP A 757 23.21 5.16 -15.13
N LEU A 758 22.41 5.02 -14.08
CA LEU A 758 21.50 3.89 -13.85
C LEU A 758 20.08 4.41 -13.64
N ALA A 759 19.17 4.09 -14.55
CA ALA A 759 17.74 4.34 -14.34
C ALA A 759 17.18 3.36 -13.29
N VAL A 760 16.26 3.81 -12.44
CA VAL A 760 15.73 2.97 -11.34
C VAL A 760 14.22 3.09 -11.16
N ASP A 761 13.58 1.98 -10.81
CA ASP A 761 12.15 1.92 -10.51
C ASP A 761 11.82 0.79 -9.50
N GLY A 762 10.54 0.61 -9.19
CA GLY A 762 10.08 -0.36 -8.19
C GLY A 762 10.08 0.15 -6.74
N GLY A 763 9.67 -0.72 -5.81
CA GLY A 763 9.35 -0.35 -4.43
C GLY A 763 10.54 0.19 -3.60
N MET A 764 11.75 -0.34 -3.77
CA MET A 764 12.92 0.15 -3.01
C MET A 764 13.46 1.48 -3.54
N SER A 765 13.20 1.83 -4.82
CA SER A 765 13.65 3.12 -5.38
C SER A 765 12.97 4.31 -4.69
N ASN A 766 11.85 4.08 -4.02
CA ASN A 766 11.14 5.08 -3.21
C ASN A 766 11.98 5.61 -2.03
N SER A 767 13.04 4.91 -1.61
CA SER A 767 13.94 5.37 -0.56
C SER A 767 15.09 6.21 -1.13
N ASP A 768 15.08 7.51 -0.83
CA ASP A 768 16.19 8.42 -1.15
C ASP A 768 17.51 7.94 -0.53
N LEU A 769 17.45 7.33 0.66
CA LEU A 769 18.62 6.73 1.32
C LEU A 769 19.19 5.57 0.49
N SER A 770 18.34 4.68 -0.02
CA SER A 770 18.76 3.58 -0.87
C SER A 770 19.33 4.09 -2.19
N MET A 771 18.72 5.09 -2.82
CA MET A 771 19.18 5.61 -4.11
C MET A 771 20.47 6.43 -4.00
N GLN A 772 20.65 7.19 -2.92
CA GLN A 772 21.93 7.84 -2.62
C GLN A 772 23.02 6.80 -2.31
N THR A 773 22.73 5.81 -1.47
CA THR A 773 23.66 4.71 -1.15
C THR A 773 24.01 3.91 -2.41
N GLN A 774 23.06 3.73 -3.32
CA GLN A 774 23.31 3.09 -4.60
C GLN A 774 24.31 3.89 -5.44
N ALA A 775 24.05 5.19 -5.67
CA ALA A 775 24.94 6.09 -6.42
C ALA A 775 26.35 6.16 -5.80
N ASP A 776 26.43 6.25 -4.47
CA ASP A 776 27.67 6.21 -3.70
C ASP A 776 28.49 4.93 -3.96
N ILE A 777 27.81 3.78 -4.04
CA ILE A 777 28.46 2.48 -4.26
C ILE A 777 28.87 2.26 -5.73
N ILE A 778 28.04 2.64 -6.71
CA ILE A 778 28.34 2.44 -8.14
C ILE A 778 29.16 3.57 -8.77
N GLN A 779 29.29 4.71 -8.09
CA GLN A 779 30.08 5.87 -8.51
C GLN A 779 29.64 6.48 -9.87
N ILE A 780 28.38 6.26 -10.25
CA ILE A 780 27.68 6.88 -11.38
C ILE A 780 26.34 7.45 -10.91
N SER A 781 25.68 8.27 -11.73
CA SER A 781 24.42 8.91 -11.33
C SER A 781 23.28 7.89 -11.30
N VAL A 782 22.41 7.94 -10.29
CA VAL A 782 21.17 7.16 -10.25
C VAL A 782 19.99 8.07 -10.59
N ASP A 783 19.19 7.67 -11.57
CA ASP A 783 18.09 8.45 -12.15
C ASP A 783 16.73 7.79 -11.85
N ARG A 784 15.94 8.44 -11.01
CA ARG A 784 14.62 7.97 -10.59
C ARG A 784 13.51 8.83 -11.22
N PRO A 785 12.65 8.29 -12.10
CA PRO A 785 11.53 9.04 -12.66
C PRO A 785 10.44 9.32 -11.62
N ARG A 786 9.61 10.33 -11.90
CA ARG A 786 8.45 10.69 -11.08
C ARG A 786 7.34 9.66 -11.25
N MET A 787 7.01 9.29 -12.49
CA MET A 787 6.09 8.22 -12.82
C MET A 787 6.85 6.89 -12.75
N ARG A 788 6.40 5.98 -11.86
CA ARG A 788 7.13 4.78 -11.44
C ARG A 788 6.67 3.48 -12.09
N GLU A 789 5.57 3.51 -12.83
CA GLU A 789 4.98 2.38 -13.56
C GLU A 789 5.66 2.20 -14.94
N THR A 790 7.00 2.15 -14.94
CA THR A 790 7.83 2.11 -16.16
C THR A 790 7.62 0.83 -16.97
N THR A 791 7.34 -0.29 -16.31
CA THR A 791 6.92 -1.56 -16.93
C THR A 791 5.72 -1.34 -17.87
N ALA A 792 4.61 -0.82 -17.33
CA ALA A 792 3.40 -0.54 -18.10
C ALA A 792 3.62 0.54 -19.17
N LEU A 793 4.38 1.60 -18.87
CA LEU A 793 4.73 2.61 -19.87
C LEU A 793 5.49 1.99 -21.06
N GLY A 794 6.35 1.00 -20.83
CA GLY A 794 7.08 0.32 -21.91
C GLY A 794 6.17 -0.44 -22.89
N ALA A 795 5.18 -1.16 -22.37
CA ALA A 795 4.17 -1.82 -23.20
C ALA A 795 3.24 -0.81 -23.90
N ALA A 796 2.89 0.30 -23.23
CA ALA A 796 2.18 1.40 -23.85
C ALA A 796 2.98 2.04 -25.01
N ILE A 797 4.28 2.26 -24.82
CA ILE A 797 5.19 2.73 -25.89
C ILE A 797 5.17 1.77 -27.08
N ALA A 798 5.37 0.47 -26.87
CA ALA A 798 5.35 -0.52 -27.95
C ALA A 798 4.02 -0.50 -28.75
N ALA A 799 2.88 -0.41 -28.05
CA ALA A 799 1.56 -0.35 -28.67
C ALA A 799 1.30 0.98 -29.41
N GLY A 800 1.68 2.11 -28.81
CA GLY A 800 1.56 3.43 -29.42
C GLY A 800 2.43 3.57 -30.67
N PHE A 801 3.64 3.03 -30.65
CA PHE A 801 4.55 2.98 -31.80
C PHE A 801 3.95 2.13 -32.94
N ALA A 802 3.37 0.97 -32.62
CA ALA A 802 2.70 0.09 -33.59
C ALA A 802 1.46 0.68 -34.26
N VAL A 803 0.85 1.75 -33.71
CA VAL A 803 -0.30 2.45 -34.31
C VAL A 803 0.00 3.92 -34.68
N GLY A 804 1.25 4.35 -34.59
CA GLY A 804 1.69 5.68 -35.01
C GLY A 804 1.24 6.84 -34.10
N VAL A 805 1.04 6.59 -32.79
CA VAL A 805 0.97 7.66 -31.78
C VAL A 805 2.32 8.37 -31.66
N TRP A 806 3.38 7.56 -31.68
CA TRP A 806 4.76 8.02 -31.85
C TRP A 806 5.31 7.40 -33.14
N LYS A 807 6.09 8.16 -33.91
CA LYS A 807 6.61 7.76 -35.23
C LYS A 807 8.07 7.38 -35.22
N GLU A 808 8.86 8.05 -34.39
CA GLU A 808 10.30 7.84 -34.27
C GLU A 808 10.71 7.76 -32.80
N LEU A 809 11.79 7.03 -32.49
CA LEU A 809 12.29 6.90 -31.11
C LEU A 809 12.69 8.26 -30.49
N ASP A 810 12.99 9.25 -31.32
CA ASP A 810 13.34 10.60 -30.90
C ASP A 810 12.17 11.34 -30.23
N GLU A 811 10.92 11.04 -30.62
CA GLU A 811 9.72 11.55 -29.94
C GLU A 811 9.59 11.00 -28.51
N LEU A 812 10.09 9.78 -28.27
CA LEU A 812 10.07 9.11 -26.97
C LEU A 812 11.12 9.64 -25.99
N LYS A 813 12.15 10.38 -26.45
CA LYS A 813 13.24 10.91 -25.59
C LYS A 813 12.72 11.82 -24.47
N ASN A 814 11.63 12.54 -24.74
CA ASN A 814 11.05 13.52 -23.81
C ASN A 814 9.93 12.94 -22.91
N ILE A 815 9.55 11.68 -23.09
CA ILE A 815 8.54 10.99 -22.28
C ILE A 815 9.09 10.71 -20.86
N ASN A 816 8.24 10.88 -19.84
CA ASN A 816 8.58 10.65 -18.42
C ASN A 816 9.84 11.41 -17.97
N GLN A 817 10.08 12.61 -18.52
CA GLN A 817 11.18 13.49 -18.12
C GLN A 817 10.82 14.47 -16.98
N GLN A 818 9.53 14.64 -16.68
CA GLN A 818 9.10 15.61 -15.67
C GLN A 818 9.34 15.11 -14.24
N GLY A 819 10.03 15.92 -13.43
CA GLY A 819 10.23 15.65 -12.00
C GLY A 819 11.16 14.47 -11.66
N ARG A 820 12.03 14.05 -12.59
CA ARG A 820 13.07 13.04 -12.30
C ARG A 820 13.99 13.51 -11.17
N THR A 821 14.39 12.60 -10.30
CA THR A 821 15.35 12.83 -9.20
C THR A 821 16.68 12.18 -9.54
N PHE A 822 17.76 12.98 -9.61
CA PHE A 822 19.11 12.49 -9.87
C PHE A 822 19.94 12.45 -8.58
N PHE A 823 20.37 11.25 -8.19
CA PHE A 823 21.28 11.04 -7.08
C PHE A 823 22.71 10.93 -7.64
N LYS A 824 23.58 11.86 -7.23
CA LYS A 824 25.00 11.86 -7.61
C LYS A 824 25.84 11.27 -6.48
N PRO A 825 26.97 10.60 -6.77
CA PRO A 825 27.86 10.11 -5.72
C PRO A 825 28.31 11.26 -4.79
N GLN A 826 28.13 11.09 -3.49
CA GLN A 826 28.51 12.01 -2.42
C GLN A 826 29.71 11.50 -1.61
N ILE A 827 30.09 10.23 -1.76
CA ILE A 827 31.33 9.67 -1.20
C ILE A 827 32.45 9.56 -2.23
N GLU A 828 33.69 9.72 -1.79
CA GLU A 828 34.88 9.48 -2.61
C GLU A 828 34.97 8.03 -3.09
N LYS A 829 35.45 7.85 -4.33
CA LYS A 829 35.68 6.54 -4.95
C LYS A 829 36.50 5.59 -4.05
N GLY A 830 37.54 6.09 -3.39
CA GLY A 830 38.37 5.28 -2.48
C GLY A 830 37.60 4.66 -1.31
N ARG A 831 36.60 5.38 -0.77
CA ARG A 831 35.70 4.86 0.28
C ARG A 831 34.75 3.81 -0.29
N SER A 832 34.17 4.07 -1.46
CA SER A 832 33.31 3.13 -2.17
C SER A 832 34.02 1.79 -2.46
N GLU A 833 35.26 1.84 -2.95
CA GLU A 833 36.11 0.64 -3.14
C GLU A 833 36.44 -0.09 -1.83
N ALA A 834 36.65 0.63 -0.72
CA ALA A 834 36.88 0.00 0.59
C ALA A 834 35.62 -0.72 1.10
N MET A 835 34.44 -0.13 0.94
CA MET A 835 33.15 -0.73 1.27
C MET A 835 32.90 -1.99 0.43
N TYR A 836 33.08 -1.91 -0.89
CA TYR A 836 32.83 -3.03 -1.79
C TYR A 836 33.80 -4.20 -1.61
N ARG A 837 35.10 -3.95 -1.36
CA ARG A 837 36.05 -5.01 -1.00
C ARG A 837 35.69 -5.72 0.31
N LYS A 838 35.12 -4.99 1.28
CA LYS A 838 34.63 -5.59 2.53
C LYS A 838 33.38 -6.45 2.29
N TRP A 839 32.48 -6.01 1.41
CA TRP A 839 31.37 -6.83 0.91
C TRP A 839 31.85 -8.11 0.24
N GLN A 840 32.77 -8.02 -0.72
CA GLN A 840 33.31 -9.20 -1.43
C GLN A 840 33.99 -10.19 -0.47
N LYS A 841 34.70 -9.69 0.56
CA LYS A 841 35.24 -10.55 1.63
C LYS A 841 34.12 -11.27 2.39
N ALA A 842 33.02 -10.58 2.72
CA ALA A 842 31.89 -11.18 3.43
C ALA A 842 31.17 -12.24 2.57
N VAL A 843 30.97 -11.98 1.28
CA VAL A 843 30.44 -12.97 0.32
C VAL A 843 31.32 -14.23 0.32
N LYS A 844 32.64 -14.08 0.15
CA LYS A 844 33.58 -15.21 0.18
C LYS A 844 33.57 -16.00 1.49
N MET A 845 33.28 -15.34 2.62
CA MET A 845 33.16 -15.98 3.93
C MET A 845 31.80 -16.66 4.17
N SER A 846 30.84 -16.54 3.25
CA SER A 846 29.51 -17.18 3.31
C SER A 846 29.34 -18.37 2.35
N GLU A 847 30.37 -18.66 1.54
CA GLU A 847 30.39 -19.78 0.58
C GLU A 847 30.57 -21.12 1.31
N GLY A 848 29.97 -22.20 0.80
CA GLY A 848 30.13 -23.53 1.39
C GLY A 848 29.50 -23.69 2.78
N TRP A 849 28.47 -22.89 3.10
CA TRP A 849 27.75 -22.99 4.38
C TRP A 849 26.86 -24.23 4.46
N THR A 850 26.16 -24.57 3.37
CA THR A 850 25.39 -25.82 3.27
C THR A 850 26.22 -26.91 2.60
N ASP A 851 26.19 -28.11 3.16
CA ASP A 851 26.79 -29.31 2.60
C ASP A 851 25.74 -30.40 2.32
N GLY A 852 26.18 -31.63 2.07
CA GLY A 852 25.28 -32.77 1.80
C GLY A 852 24.55 -33.29 3.04
N ASP A 853 24.98 -32.93 4.25
CA ASP A 853 24.41 -33.44 5.50
C ASP A 853 23.17 -32.62 5.93
N ASP A 854 22.96 -31.42 5.37
CA ASP A 854 21.72 -30.65 5.55
C ASP A 854 20.47 -31.42 5.09
N GLU A 855 20.56 -32.26 4.03
CA GLU A 855 19.45 -33.13 3.62
C GLU A 855 19.18 -34.25 4.64
N VAL A 856 20.19 -34.68 5.40
CA VAL A 856 20.07 -35.68 6.47
C VAL A 856 19.43 -35.06 7.72
N LEU A 857 19.90 -33.88 8.13
CA LEU A 857 19.38 -33.13 9.28
C LEU A 857 17.91 -32.71 9.11
N HIS A 858 17.47 -32.47 7.87
CA HIS A 858 16.08 -32.15 7.57
C HIS A 858 15.14 -33.36 7.43
N GLN A 859 15.66 -34.57 7.23
CA GLN A 859 14.82 -35.79 7.17
C GLN A 859 14.31 -36.25 8.54
N GLU A 860 14.95 -35.88 9.66
CA GLU A 860 14.48 -36.24 11.01
C GLU A 860 13.27 -35.41 11.51
N GLN A 861 12.74 -34.47 10.71
CA GLN A 861 11.65 -33.56 11.11
C GLN A 861 10.40 -33.57 10.19
N ALA A 862 10.28 -34.55 9.29
CA ALA A 862 9.14 -34.69 8.36
C ALA A 862 8.08 -35.69 8.85
#